data_AF-A0A831NJ71-F1
#
_entry.id   AF-A0A831NJ71-F1
#
_cell.length_a   1.000
_cell.length_b   1.000
_cell.length_c   1.000
_cell.angle_alpha   90.00
_cell.angle_beta   90.00
_cell.angle_gamma   90.00
#
_symmetry.space_group_name_H-M   'P 1'
#
loop_
_entity.id
_entity.type
_entity.pdbx_description
1 polymer ?
#
loop_
_entity_poly.entity_id
_entity_poly.type
_entity_poly.pdbx_seq_one_letter_code
_entity_poly.pdbx_strand_id
1 'polypeptide(L)'
;MSSTIEEITSILGAQRIGTTSSTIDWILTDSRSLCFPEETLFFALKTKRNDGHKYIPDLYQKGVRNFVVNEIPEAASSYTDANFLIVPNPLKSLQRLASRHREQFQVPVIGITGSNGKTVVKEWLYQILSPDRTITRSPRSYNSQIGVPLSVWLMNEHTELGIFEAGISEMGEMEALRPIIQPTIGILTNIGGAHQENFSSVQDKCMEKLQLFKDCDVIVYNGDNELITSCVTKSLFTAREIAWSTKDSERPLFIEKILKDDTGTTIKYRYLGFFKEYRIPFIDDASIENSLNCLAVALYLMVPPETIAERMLHLEPIAMRLEVKEGKNGCTLINDSYNSDFASLDIALDFMMRRSEDKNRKRTLILSDMLESGQTSKLLYRQVADLVHSRKVDHIIGVGEEISAAANRFEIQKDFFTNTSELLNSGLLNQLHNEDILIKGARVFHFDDITDALELKVHETILEINLNALVDNLNYYRNKLKPETKIVCMVKASAYGAGSFEIAKTLEDQRVDYLAVAVADEGADLRKAGINSSIIIMNPEITAFKTMFDYRLEPEVYSFHLLEELIKAAEREGVSNFPIHIKIDTGMHRLGFAPSEIPQLVQRLQKQSAVIPRSVFSHLVGSDAERFDAFTRHQIETFEAASTTLQEGFKHKIIRHICNTAGIERYPGAQFDMVRLGIGLYGIDPFTNKMLHNVTTLKTTILQIHEVPANETVGYSRKGVLTRDSRIAAIPIGYADGLNRHLGNGHAYCQVNGQKAPYVGNICMDVCMIDVTDIDCKEGDKAIIFGDDLPVTVLSDILETIPYEILTSVSNRVKRVYYQD
;
A
#
# COMPACT_ATOMS: atom_id res chain seq x y z
N MET A 1 24.48 -7.20 -6.98
CA MET A 1 25.50 -8.26 -6.85
C MET A 1 25.07 -9.28 -5.82
N SER A 2 25.09 -10.56 -6.18
CA SER A 2 24.75 -11.67 -5.29
C SER A 2 25.97 -12.09 -4.48
N SER A 3 25.83 -12.30 -3.17
CA SER A 3 26.92 -12.78 -2.31
C SER A 3 26.64 -14.19 -1.83
N THR A 4 27.66 -15.03 -1.76
CA THR A 4 27.52 -16.36 -1.16
C THR A 4 27.38 -16.25 0.35
N ILE A 5 26.67 -17.21 0.95
CA ILE A 5 26.53 -17.26 2.41
C ILE A 5 27.90 -17.42 3.10
N GLU A 6 28.88 -18.06 2.45
CA GLU A 6 30.27 -18.19 2.91
C GLU A 6 31.00 -16.84 2.96
N GLU A 7 30.89 -16.03 1.90
CA GLU A 7 31.48 -14.69 1.85
C GLU A 7 30.90 -13.80 2.95
N ILE A 8 29.56 -13.82 3.11
CA ILE A 8 28.89 -13.06 4.16
C ILE A 8 29.35 -13.53 5.54
N THR A 9 29.47 -14.84 5.77
CA THR A 9 29.97 -15.40 7.04
C THR A 9 31.36 -14.83 7.37
N SER A 10 32.26 -14.77 6.38
CA SER A 10 33.61 -14.20 6.53
C SER A 10 33.58 -12.69 6.82
N ILE A 11 32.78 -11.92 6.08
CA ILE A 11 32.63 -10.47 6.28
C ILE A 11 32.14 -10.16 7.70
N LEU A 12 31.15 -10.92 8.18
CA LEU A 12 30.57 -10.74 9.51
C LEU A 12 31.48 -11.24 10.63
N GLY A 13 32.43 -12.13 10.33
CA GLY A 13 33.17 -12.88 11.34
C GLY A 13 32.24 -13.77 12.17
N ALA A 14 31.19 -14.29 11.53
CA ALA A 14 30.14 -15.06 12.20
C ALA A 14 30.55 -16.51 12.38
N GLN A 15 30.08 -17.13 13.47
CA GLN A 15 30.07 -18.59 13.56
C GLN A 15 28.84 -19.11 12.82
N ARG A 16 29.03 -19.87 11.75
CA ARG A 16 27.94 -20.46 10.98
C ARG A 16 27.55 -21.85 11.50
N ILE A 17 26.25 -22.06 11.69
CA ILE A 17 25.63 -23.37 11.89
C ILE A 17 24.71 -23.66 10.70
N GLY A 18 24.82 -24.86 10.13
CA GLY A 18 24.15 -25.24 8.89
C GLY A 18 25.14 -25.35 7.72
N THR A 19 24.81 -26.17 6.73
CA THR A 19 25.67 -26.47 5.57
C THR A 19 25.01 -26.17 4.22
N THR A 20 23.79 -25.64 4.22
CA THR A 20 23.03 -25.35 2.99
C THR A 20 23.74 -24.26 2.20
N SER A 21 24.19 -24.53 0.98
CA SER A 21 24.71 -23.47 0.11
C SER A 21 23.57 -22.51 -0.24
N SER A 22 23.85 -21.21 -0.25
CA SER A 22 22.85 -20.20 -0.56
C SER A 22 23.50 -18.97 -1.18
N THR A 23 22.80 -18.40 -2.15
CA THR A 23 23.12 -17.11 -2.73
C THR A 23 22.19 -16.09 -2.11
N ILE A 24 22.75 -14.99 -1.60
CA ILE A 24 22.01 -13.94 -0.93
C ILE A 24 21.97 -12.71 -1.83
N ASP A 25 20.76 -12.32 -2.20
CA ASP A 25 20.48 -11.10 -2.95
C ASP A 25 19.73 -10.07 -2.10
N TRP A 26 19.00 -10.54 -1.07
CA TRP A 26 18.09 -9.70 -0.29
C TRP A 26 18.45 -9.70 1.18
N ILE A 27 18.51 -8.51 1.78
CA ILE A 27 18.57 -8.32 3.23
C ILE A 27 17.19 -8.00 3.75
N LEU A 28 16.77 -8.69 4.82
CA LEU A 28 15.48 -8.47 5.45
C LEU A 28 15.65 -8.22 6.96
N THR A 29 15.00 -7.17 7.47
CA THR A 29 14.90 -6.89 8.92
C THR A 29 13.46 -6.85 9.42
N ASP A 30 12.49 -6.70 8.51
CA ASP A 30 11.04 -6.69 8.80
C ASP A 30 10.41 -7.87 8.07
N SER A 31 9.91 -8.85 8.82
CA SER A 31 9.34 -10.09 8.27
C SER A 31 8.17 -9.86 7.31
N ARG A 32 7.50 -8.71 7.42
CA ARG A 32 6.36 -8.34 6.56
C ARG A 32 6.78 -7.90 5.15
N SER A 33 8.06 -7.60 4.95
CA SER A 33 8.60 -7.09 3.67
C SER A 33 9.23 -8.19 2.81
N LEU A 34 8.98 -9.45 3.15
CA LEU A 34 9.53 -10.62 2.47
C LEU A 34 9.01 -10.72 1.03
N CYS A 35 9.91 -10.72 0.05
CA CYS A 35 9.57 -10.85 -1.37
C CYS A 35 10.17 -12.13 -2.00
N PHE A 36 11.45 -12.43 -1.72
CA PHE A 36 12.20 -13.56 -2.30
C PHE A 36 12.77 -14.46 -1.19
N PRO A 37 11.98 -15.38 -0.61
CA PRO A 37 12.38 -16.13 0.57
C PRO A 37 13.69 -16.90 0.43
N GLU A 38 13.89 -17.57 -0.69
CA GLU A 38 15.03 -18.45 -0.92
C GLU A 38 16.38 -17.68 -1.00
N GLU A 39 16.32 -16.43 -1.45
CA GLU A 39 17.49 -15.55 -1.67
C GLU A 39 17.66 -14.51 -0.53
N THR A 40 16.86 -14.62 0.53
CA THR A 40 16.83 -13.66 1.64
C THR A 40 17.73 -14.09 2.81
N LEU A 41 18.51 -13.13 3.32
CA LEU A 41 19.18 -13.17 4.62
C LEU A 41 18.42 -12.29 5.63
N PHE A 42 17.81 -12.91 6.63
CA PHE A 42 17.09 -12.21 7.69
C PHE A 42 17.98 -11.85 8.87
N PHE A 43 18.03 -10.57 9.24
CA PHE A 43 18.71 -10.11 10.46
C PHE A 43 17.71 -10.05 11.62
N ALA A 44 17.88 -10.93 12.60
CA ALA A 44 17.07 -10.98 13.80
C ALA A 44 17.48 -9.86 14.78
N LEU A 45 17.03 -8.64 14.50
CA LEU A 45 17.34 -7.46 15.31
C LEU A 45 16.53 -7.45 16.62
N LYS A 46 17.18 -7.06 17.73
CA LYS A 46 16.53 -6.82 19.02
C LYS A 46 16.35 -5.32 19.25
N THR A 47 15.14 -4.90 19.57
CA THR A 47 14.77 -3.50 19.84
C THR A 47 14.16 -3.38 21.24
N LYS A 48 13.97 -2.15 21.74
CA LYS A 48 13.32 -1.93 23.05
C LYS A 48 11.90 -2.53 23.14
N ARG A 49 11.19 -2.66 22.01
CA ARG A 49 9.79 -3.11 21.95
C ARG A 49 9.61 -4.52 21.38
N ASN A 50 10.64 -5.09 20.76
CA ASN A 50 10.47 -6.34 20.01
C ASN A 50 11.78 -7.11 19.79
N ASP A 51 11.66 -8.39 19.46
CA ASP A 51 12.78 -9.29 19.20
C ASP A 51 12.59 -10.04 17.87
N GLY A 52 13.51 -9.83 16.93
CA GLY A 52 13.51 -10.43 15.60
C GLY A 52 13.51 -11.96 15.62
N HIS A 53 14.03 -12.59 16.68
CA HIS A 53 14.08 -14.05 16.81
C HIS A 53 12.69 -14.69 16.79
N LYS A 54 11.66 -13.96 17.25
CA LYS A 54 10.26 -14.42 17.26
C LYS A 54 9.71 -14.70 15.86
N TYR A 55 10.29 -14.11 14.82
CA TYR A 55 9.81 -14.25 13.44
C TYR A 55 10.52 -15.34 12.65
N ILE A 56 11.59 -15.93 13.20
CA ILE A 56 12.32 -17.02 12.54
C ILE A 56 11.41 -18.20 12.18
N PRO A 57 10.49 -18.69 13.07
CA PRO A 57 9.61 -19.80 12.72
C PRO A 57 8.70 -19.51 11.51
N ASP A 58 8.08 -18.32 11.46
CA ASP A 58 7.20 -17.90 10.37
C ASP A 58 7.99 -17.70 9.06
N LEU A 59 9.13 -17.02 9.12
CA LEU A 59 9.99 -16.79 7.96
C LEU A 59 10.56 -18.11 7.40
N TYR A 60 10.92 -19.04 8.27
CA TYR A 60 11.33 -20.38 7.85
C TYR A 60 10.19 -21.12 7.14
N GLN A 61 8.97 -21.07 7.67
CA GLN A 61 7.80 -21.64 7.00
C GLN A 61 7.53 -20.98 5.64
N LYS A 62 7.80 -19.69 5.50
CA LYS A 62 7.69 -18.93 4.24
C LYS A 62 8.84 -19.17 3.26
N GLY A 63 9.81 -20.00 3.58
CA GLY A 63 10.90 -20.38 2.67
C GLY A 63 12.25 -19.71 2.93
N VAL A 64 12.36 -18.82 3.94
CA VAL A 64 13.66 -18.22 4.30
C VAL A 64 14.55 -19.28 4.93
N ARG A 65 15.82 -19.32 4.50
CA ARG A 65 16.81 -20.29 5.00
C ARG A 65 18.02 -19.67 5.65
N ASN A 66 18.23 -18.36 5.54
CA ASN A 66 19.44 -17.71 6.03
C ASN A 66 19.11 -16.67 7.09
N PHE A 67 19.70 -16.81 8.29
CA PHE A 67 19.38 -15.99 9.46
C PHE A 67 20.66 -15.49 10.15
N VAL A 68 20.74 -14.20 10.45
CA VAL A 68 21.77 -13.60 11.31
C VAL A 68 21.17 -13.39 12.70
N VAL A 69 21.77 -14.02 13.71
CA VAL A 69 21.22 -14.10 15.07
C VAL A 69 22.28 -13.78 16.11
N ASN A 70 21.89 -13.25 17.27
CA ASN A 70 22.82 -13.12 18.40
C ASN A 70 22.95 -14.39 19.22
N GLU A 71 21.92 -15.23 19.19
CA GLU A 71 21.87 -16.49 19.88
C GLU A 71 21.13 -17.52 19.03
N ILE A 72 21.51 -18.78 19.17
CA ILE A 72 20.88 -19.87 18.42
C ILE A 72 19.46 -20.04 18.96
N PRO A 73 18.41 -20.11 18.10
CA PRO A 73 17.07 -20.42 18.55
C PRO A 73 17.02 -21.79 19.26
N GLU A 74 16.26 -21.92 20.36
CA GLU A 74 16.16 -23.19 21.10
C GLU A 74 15.70 -24.36 20.20
N ALA A 75 14.83 -24.08 19.23
CA ALA A 75 14.36 -25.02 18.23
C ALA A 75 15.26 -25.13 16.99
N ALA A 76 16.54 -24.72 17.04
CA ALA A 76 17.42 -24.74 15.87
C ALA A 76 17.57 -26.12 15.23
N SER A 77 17.49 -27.20 16.02
CA SER A 77 17.49 -28.57 15.52
C SER A 77 16.28 -28.92 14.64
N SER A 78 15.19 -28.14 14.72
CA SER A 78 14.00 -28.29 13.88
C SER A 78 14.11 -27.57 12.53
N TYR A 79 15.15 -26.74 12.34
CA TYR A 79 15.40 -25.99 11.09
C TYR A 79 16.55 -26.63 10.31
N THR A 80 16.30 -27.84 9.78
CA THR A 80 17.34 -28.75 9.26
C THR A 80 18.09 -28.23 8.03
N ASP A 81 17.50 -27.33 7.25
CA ASP A 81 18.09 -26.75 6.04
C ASP A 81 18.42 -25.25 6.18
N ALA A 82 18.37 -24.71 7.40
CA ALA A 82 18.70 -23.31 7.66
C ALA A 82 20.20 -23.08 7.94
N ASN A 83 20.68 -21.90 7.56
CA ASN A 83 21.95 -21.33 8.00
C ASN A 83 21.69 -20.29 9.10
N PHE A 84 22.32 -20.47 10.26
CA PHE A 84 22.38 -19.49 11.33
C PHE A 84 23.78 -18.90 11.42
N LEU A 85 23.90 -17.61 11.14
CA LEU A 85 25.13 -16.82 11.31
C LEU A 85 25.09 -16.13 12.68
N ILE A 86 25.85 -16.69 13.62
CA ILE A 86 25.87 -16.22 15.00
C ILE A 86 26.87 -15.07 15.13
N VAL A 87 26.39 -13.92 15.60
CA VAL A 87 27.17 -12.70 15.75
C VAL A 87 26.87 -12.02 17.09
N PRO A 88 27.81 -11.33 17.74
CA PRO A 88 27.53 -10.69 19.04
C PRO A 88 26.43 -9.63 18.99
N ASN A 89 26.30 -8.92 17.87
CA ASN A 89 25.29 -7.88 17.68
C ASN A 89 24.83 -7.83 16.21
N PRO A 90 23.62 -8.33 15.90
CA PRO A 90 23.06 -8.34 14.55
C PRO A 90 23.01 -6.96 13.88
N LEU A 91 22.74 -5.88 14.63
CA LEU A 91 22.72 -4.52 14.08
C LEU A 91 24.12 -4.08 13.64
N LYS A 92 25.14 -4.26 14.49
CA LYS A 92 26.53 -3.94 14.11
C LYS A 92 27.01 -4.79 12.93
N SER A 93 26.57 -6.04 12.85
CA SER A 93 26.86 -6.92 11.72
C SER A 93 26.19 -6.44 10.43
N LEU A 94 24.93 -6.00 10.48
CA LEU A 94 24.24 -5.38 9.34
C LEU A 94 24.98 -4.13 8.86
N GLN A 95 25.38 -3.26 9.78
CA GLN A 95 26.15 -2.04 9.49
C GLN A 95 27.50 -2.36 8.85
N ARG A 96 28.22 -3.37 9.38
CA ARG A 96 29.50 -3.83 8.82
C ARG A 96 29.34 -4.42 7.42
N LEU A 97 28.29 -5.22 7.19
CA LEU A 97 28.01 -5.80 5.89
C LEU A 97 27.72 -4.70 4.85
N ALA A 98 26.86 -3.74 5.20
CA ALA A 98 26.56 -2.61 4.32
C ALA A 98 27.78 -1.72 4.05
N SER A 99 28.65 -1.51 5.04
CA SER A 99 29.92 -0.78 4.85
C SER A 99 30.86 -1.50 3.87
N ARG A 100 31.00 -2.84 3.98
CA ARG A 100 31.78 -3.63 2.99
C ARG A 100 31.15 -3.66 1.61
N HIS A 101 29.83 -3.57 1.52
CA HIS A 101 29.15 -3.39 0.24
C HIS A 101 29.49 -2.03 -0.38
N ARG A 102 29.40 -0.95 0.41
CA ARG A 102 29.72 0.42 -0.01
C ARG A 102 31.13 0.56 -0.57
N GLU A 103 32.12 -0.10 0.04
CA GLU A 103 33.54 -0.05 -0.36
C GLU A 103 33.78 -0.53 -1.81
N GLN A 104 32.86 -1.32 -2.37
CA GLN A 104 32.96 -1.83 -3.75
C GLN A 104 32.66 -0.76 -4.80
N PHE A 105 32.10 0.39 -4.40
CA PHE A 105 31.67 1.46 -5.30
C PHE A 105 32.55 2.70 -5.14
N GLN A 106 33.04 3.24 -6.25
CA GLN A 106 33.86 4.46 -6.29
C GLN A 106 33.09 5.67 -6.85
N VAL A 107 31.76 5.60 -6.87
CA VAL A 107 30.89 6.67 -7.38
C VAL A 107 30.66 7.77 -6.34
N PRO A 108 30.33 9.01 -6.76
CA PRO A 108 30.00 10.08 -5.83
C PRO A 108 28.81 9.71 -4.94
N VAL A 109 28.85 10.16 -3.67
CA VAL A 109 27.76 9.93 -2.71
C VAL A 109 27.44 11.21 -1.95
N ILE A 110 26.17 11.58 -1.98
CA ILE A 110 25.61 12.69 -1.24
C ILE A 110 25.08 12.16 0.10
N GLY A 111 25.67 12.64 1.20
CA GLY A 111 25.22 12.39 2.57
C GLY A 111 24.45 13.59 3.11
N ILE A 112 23.21 13.37 3.54
CA ILE A 112 22.31 14.45 4.00
C ILE A 112 22.00 14.26 5.48
N THR A 113 22.22 15.29 6.30
CA THR A 113 21.74 15.30 7.68
C THR A 113 21.15 16.65 8.09
N GLY A 114 20.60 16.69 9.30
CA GLY A 114 19.95 17.84 9.91
C GLY A 114 18.75 17.44 10.76
N SER A 115 18.10 18.43 11.37
CA SER A 115 16.88 18.21 12.14
C SER A 115 15.67 18.02 11.22
N ASN A 116 15.45 18.94 10.29
CA ASN A 116 14.33 18.93 9.34
C ASN A 116 14.84 19.06 7.89
N GLY A 117 14.01 18.72 6.89
CA GLY A 117 14.34 18.94 5.47
C GLY A 117 15.16 17.84 4.78
N LYS A 118 15.72 16.87 5.52
CA LYS A 118 16.54 15.76 4.97
C LYS A 118 15.86 15.03 3.81
N THR A 119 14.65 14.51 4.05
CA THR A 119 13.89 13.77 3.03
C THR A 119 13.51 14.67 1.86
N VAL A 120 13.09 15.92 2.10
CA VAL A 120 12.75 16.88 1.02
C VAL A 120 13.96 17.14 0.12
N VAL A 121 15.12 17.46 0.71
CA VAL A 121 16.35 17.71 -0.06
C VAL A 121 16.80 16.46 -0.81
N LYS A 122 16.71 15.27 -0.20
CA LYS A 122 17.01 13.99 -0.86
C LYS A 122 16.11 13.77 -2.09
N GLU A 123 14.80 13.98 -1.92
CA GLU A 123 13.79 13.80 -2.96
C GLU A 123 13.95 14.80 -4.11
N TRP A 124 14.16 16.07 -3.79
CA TRP A 124 14.36 17.11 -4.81
C TRP A 124 15.68 16.98 -5.54
N LEU A 125 16.78 16.62 -4.86
CA LEU A 125 18.03 16.30 -5.54
C LEU A 125 17.87 15.15 -6.52
N TYR A 126 17.11 14.13 -6.16
CA TYR A 126 16.80 13.06 -7.09
C TYR A 126 15.98 13.56 -8.29
N GLN A 127 14.91 14.33 -8.09
CA GLN A 127 14.13 14.91 -9.21
C GLN A 127 15.00 15.77 -10.14
N ILE A 128 15.97 16.49 -9.58
CA ILE A 128 16.89 17.34 -10.35
C ILE A 128 17.95 16.52 -11.09
N LEU A 129 18.40 15.37 -10.56
CA LEU A 129 19.59 14.67 -11.06
C LEU A 129 19.30 13.34 -11.78
N SER A 130 18.16 12.69 -11.52
CA SER A 130 17.81 11.38 -12.09
C SER A 130 17.64 11.34 -13.61
N PRO A 131 17.28 12.43 -14.32
CA PRO A 131 17.18 12.37 -15.78
C PRO A 131 18.51 12.08 -16.50
N ASP A 132 19.66 12.36 -15.85
CA ASP A 132 20.99 12.20 -16.47
C ASP A 132 21.83 11.08 -15.85
N ARG A 133 21.37 10.48 -14.74
CA ARG A 133 22.17 9.55 -13.94
C ARG A 133 21.32 8.45 -13.33
N THR A 134 21.87 7.26 -13.24
CA THR A 134 21.29 6.15 -12.46
C THR A 134 21.59 6.37 -10.97
N ILE A 135 20.58 6.77 -10.20
CA ILE A 135 20.74 7.14 -8.79
C ILE A 135 20.21 6.05 -7.86
N THR A 136 21.02 5.64 -6.89
CA THR A 136 20.54 4.88 -5.72
C THR A 136 20.35 5.82 -4.54
N ARG A 137 19.23 5.72 -3.83
CA ARG A 137 18.93 6.64 -2.72
C ARG A 137 18.20 5.96 -1.56
N SER A 138 18.16 6.61 -0.40
CA SER A 138 17.40 6.12 0.75
C SER A 138 15.92 5.96 0.41
N PRO A 139 15.31 4.77 0.65
CA PRO A 139 13.87 4.60 0.50
C PRO A 139 13.09 5.41 1.53
N ARG A 140 12.03 6.12 1.12
CA ARG A 140 11.19 6.93 2.02
C ARG A 140 12.04 7.75 3.02
N SER A 141 11.82 7.62 4.33
CA SER A 141 12.63 8.27 5.37
C SER A 141 13.62 7.32 6.07
N TYR A 142 14.23 6.38 5.33
CA TYR A 142 15.17 5.39 5.89
C TYR A 142 16.51 6.04 6.24
N ASN A 143 16.55 6.68 7.41
CA ASN A 143 17.69 7.46 7.89
C ASN A 143 18.24 7.01 9.25
N SER A 144 17.70 5.95 9.83
CA SER A 144 18.11 5.45 11.15
C SER A 144 19.32 4.50 11.09
N GLN A 145 19.77 4.04 12.26
CA GLN A 145 20.81 3.01 12.44
C GLN A 145 20.56 1.72 11.64
N ILE A 146 19.29 1.41 11.35
CA ILE A 146 18.87 0.26 10.53
C ILE A 146 18.60 0.70 9.09
N GLY A 147 17.91 1.83 8.90
CA GLY A 147 17.48 2.30 7.58
C GLY A 147 18.63 2.64 6.64
N VAL A 148 19.71 3.24 7.15
CA VAL A 148 20.89 3.58 6.35
C VAL A 148 21.60 2.35 5.75
N PRO A 149 21.94 1.30 6.53
CA PRO A 149 22.48 0.06 5.97
C PRO A 149 21.63 -0.53 4.85
N LEU A 150 20.30 -0.58 5.05
CA LEU A 150 19.38 -1.10 4.04
C LEU A 150 19.34 -0.24 2.78
N SER A 151 19.44 1.07 2.94
CA SER A 151 19.49 2.02 1.82
C SER A 151 20.75 1.84 0.97
N VAL A 152 21.91 1.73 1.62
CA VAL A 152 23.20 1.57 0.95
C VAL A 152 23.33 0.20 0.29
N TRP A 153 22.71 -0.84 0.85
CA TRP A 153 22.66 -2.17 0.25
C TRP A 153 22.04 -2.18 -1.15
N LEU A 154 21.16 -1.22 -1.47
CA LEU A 154 20.54 -1.10 -2.79
C LEU A 154 21.49 -0.64 -3.91
N MET A 155 22.73 -0.27 -3.58
CA MET A 155 23.74 0.08 -4.58
C MET A 155 24.12 -1.15 -5.42
N ASN A 156 24.29 -0.95 -6.72
CA ASN A 156 24.67 -2.00 -7.65
C ASN A 156 25.61 -1.45 -8.74
N GLU A 157 26.06 -2.33 -9.63
CA GLU A 157 27.00 -2.02 -10.72
C GLU A 157 26.54 -0.93 -11.69
N HIS A 158 25.24 -0.59 -11.70
CA HIS A 158 24.67 0.47 -12.51
C HIS A 158 24.55 1.81 -11.75
N THR A 159 24.77 1.85 -10.44
CA THR A 159 24.70 3.09 -9.65
C THR A 159 25.78 4.07 -10.08
N GLU A 160 25.40 5.26 -10.53
CA GLU A 160 26.30 6.36 -10.94
C GLU A 160 26.40 7.48 -9.88
N LEU A 161 25.43 7.56 -8.96
CA LEU A 161 25.38 8.51 -7.85
C LEU A 161 24.56 7.93 -6.69
N GLY A 162 25.06 8.07 -5.45
CA GLY A 162 24.30 7.72 -4.23
C GLY A 162 23.71 8.95 -3.53
N ILE A 163 22.48 8.89 -3.01
CA ILE A 163 21.88 9.95 -2.17
C ILE A 163 21.28 9.36 -0.90
N PHE A 164 21.97 9.50 0.23
CA PHE A 164 21.57 8.87 1.48
C PHE A 164 21.37 9.91 2.59
N GLU A 165 20.26 9.81 3.30
CA GLU A 165 20.01 10.63 4.48
C GLU A 165 20.34 9.89 5.78
N ALA A 166 20.89 10.62 6.75
CA ALA A 166 21.25 10.13 8.07
C ALA A 166 20.58 10.98 9.16
N GLY A 167 19.83 10.29 10.02
CA GLY A 167 19.24 10.80 11.24
C GLY A 167 19.99 10.26 12.46
N ILE A 168 20.01 11.06 13.52
CA ILE A 168 20.52 10.67 14.83
C ILE A 168 19.53 11.15 15.90
N SER A 169 19.44 10.36 16.94
CA SER A 169 18.61 10.53 18.13
C SER A 169 19.46 10.58 19.40
N GLU A 170 20.63 9.95 19.42
CA GLU A 170 21.56 9.89 20.55
C GLU A 170 23.01 10.20 20.10
N MET A 171 23.91 10.50 21.05
CA MET A 171 25.35 10.71 20.78
C MET A 171 26.04 9.39 20.39
N GLY A 172 26.99 9.46 19.46
CA GLY A 172 27.76 8.32 18.94
C GLY A 172 27.06 7.57 17.80
N GLU A 173 25.82 7.91 17.46
CA GLU A 173 25.09 7.29 16.36
C GLU A 173 25.64 7.67 14.99
N MET A 174 26.22 8.86 14.82
CA MET A 174 26.78 9.26 13.53
C MET A 174 28.08 8.54 13.21
N GLU A 175 28.86 8.20 14.24
CA GLU A 175 30.10 7.41 14.10
C GLU A 175 29.81 6.03 13.48
N ALA A 176 28.66 5.43 13.78
CA ALA A 176 28.24 4.16 13.19
C ALA A 176 27.78 4.31 11.73
N LEU A 177 27.16 5.43 11.37
CA LEU A 177 26.60 5.66 10.02
C LEU A 177 27.66 6.13 9.01
N ARG A 178 28.67 6.90 9.43
CA ARG A 178 29.70 7.45 8.55
C ARG A 178 30.41 6.38 7.71
N PRO A 179 30.89 5.24 8.27
CA PRO A 179 31.57 4.20 7.49
C PRO A 179 30.65 3.47 6.50
N ILE A 180 29.33 3.58 6.67
CA ILE A 180 28.34 2.95 5.80
C ILE A 180 28.05 3.84 4.60
N ILE A 181 27.86 5.15 4.83
CA ILE A 181 27.52 6.09 3.76
C ILE A 181 28.76 6.47 2.95
N GLN A 182 29.89 6.74 3.62
CA GLN A 182 31.13 7.26 3.02
C GLN A 182 30.84 8.36 1.97
N PRO A 183 30.22 9.49 2.40
CA PRO A 183 29.83 10.54 1.48
C PRO A 183 31.03 11.30 0.95
N THR A 184 30.98 11.68 -0.33
CA THR A 184 31.92 12.63 -0.94
C THR A 184 31.35 14.05 -0.93
N ILE A 185 30.03 14.20 -0.84
CA ILE A 185 29.30 15.47 -0.78
C ILE A 185 28.46 15.48 0.49
N GLY A 186 28.69 16.41 1.40
CA GLY A 186 27.92 16.55 2.64
C GLY A 186 26.89 17.69 2.56
N ILE A 187 25.67 17.46 3.04
CA ILE A 187 24.64 18.51 3.19
C ILE A 187 24.15 18.57 4.63
N LEU A 188 24.32 19.71 5.28
CA LEU A 188 23.67 20.03 6.54
C LEU A 188 22.48 20.97 6.28
N THR A 189 21.27 20.43 6.38
CA THR A 189 20.03 21.16 6.12
C THR A 189 19.77 22.24 7.16
N ASN A 190 19.44 21.85 8.40
CA ASN A 190 19.30 22.76 9.54
C ASN A 190 19.56 22.05 10.88
N ILE A 191 19.65 22.83 11.95
CA ILE A 191 19.71 22.37 13.34
C ILE A 191 18.54 22.99 14.10
N GLY A 192 17.58 22.16 14.53
CA GLY A 192 16.36 22.55 15.23
C GLY A 192 16.11 21.72 16.50
N GLY A 193 14.92 21.77 17.10
CA GLY A 193 14.63 21.17 18.42
C GLY A 193 14.55 19.63 18.50
N ALA A 194 14.42 18.93 17.38
CA ALA A 194 14.26 17.47 17.38
C ALA A 194 15.38 16.72 18.13
N HIS A 195 14.98 15.75 18.97
CA HIS A 195 15.82 14.90 19.83
C HIS A 195 16.80 15.64 20.74
N GLN A 196 16.57 16.93 21.03
CA GLN A 196 17.51 17.74 21.80
C GLN A 196 17.74 17.21 23.22
N GLU A 197 16.77 16.50 23.79
CA GLU A 197 16.81 15.90 25.12
C GLU A 197 17.98 14.92 25.35
N ASN A 198 18.51 14.33 24.26
CA ASN A 198 19.62 13.37 24.32
C ASN A 198 20.99 14.02 24.07
N PHE A 199 21.05 15.35 23.94
CA PHE A 199 22.28 16.11 23.71
C PHE A 199 22.46 17.19 24.78
N SER A 200 23.69 17.31 25.29
CA SER A 200 24.04 18.33 26.28
C SER A 200 23.84 19.77 25.79
N SER A 201 23.96 20.01 24.49
CA SER A 201 23.73 21.30 23.87
C SER A 201 23.34 21.18 22.40
N VAL A 202 22.84 22.28 21.80
CA VAL A 202 22.55 22.35 20.36
C VAL A 202 23.85 22.28 19.55
N GLN A 203 24.94 22.83 20.11
CA GLN A 203 26.30 22.74 19.57
C GLN A 203 26.75 21.28 19.47
N ASP A 204 26.60 20.50 20.54
CA ASP A 204 27.00 19.09 20.55
C ASP A 204 26.23 18.28 19.51
N LYS A 205 24.94 18.53 19.38
CA LYS A 205 24.11 17.92 18.32
C LYS A 205 24.59 18.28 16.92
N CYS A 206 24.99 19.53 16.71
CA CYS A 206 25.56 19.96 15.44
C CYS A 206 26.91 19.26 15.17
N MET A 207 27.79 19.19 16.17
CA MET A 207 29.09 18.52 16.05
C MET A 207 28.95 17.02 15.77
N GLU A 208 28.02 16.33 16.43
CA GLU A 208 27.71 14.93 16.17
C GLU A 208 27.26 14.72 14.73
N LYS A 209 26.35 15.56 14.21
CA LYS A 209 25.91 15.49 12.80
C LYS A 209 27.05 15.73 11.81
N LEU A 210 27.92 16.68 12.12
CA LEU A 210 29.06 17.02 11.27
C LEU A 210 30.09 15.88 11.15
N GLN A 211 30.09 14.90 12.07
CA GLN A 211 30.97 13.72 11.94
C GLN A 211 30.77 12.97 10.62
N LEU A 212 29.56 13.03 10.03
CA LEU A 212 29.26 12.42 8.74
C LEU A 212 30.17 12.94 7.61
N PHE A 213 30.65 14.19 7.72
CA PHE A 213 31.32 14.90 6.63
C PHE A 213 32.84 14.93 6.74
N LYS A 214 33.41 14.17 7.67
CA LYS A 214 34.84 14.16 7.96
C LYS A 214 35.72 13.99 6.71
N ASP A 215 35.29 13.13 5.80
CA ASP A 215 36.05 12.72 4.62
C ASP A 215 35.40 13.21 3.31
N CYS A 216 34.51 14.21 3.38
CA CYS A 216 33.87 14.79 2.20
C CYS A 216 34.83 15.68 1.40
N ASP A 217 34.61 15.75 0.09
CA ASP A 217 35.28 16.72 -0.79
C ASP A 217 34.66 18.12 -0.65
N VAL A 218 33.34 18.18 -0.38
CA VAL A 218 32.58 19.41 -0.25
C VAL A 218 31.49 19.30 0.83
N ILE A 219 31.22 20.40 1.53
CA ILE A 219 30.14 20.53 2.50
C ILE A 219 29.26 21.72 2.13
N VAL A 220 27.95 21.47 2.07
CA VAL A 220 26.89 22.44 1.77
C VAL A 220 26.10 22.72 3.04
N TYR A 221 25.91 24.00 3.35
CA TYR A 221 25.12 24.44 4.51
C TYR A 221 24.67 25.90 4.38
N ASN A 222 23.73 26.32 5.23
CA ASN A 222 23.31 27.71 5.36
C ASN A 222 24.38 28.55 6.08
N GLY A 223 25.09 29.39 5.33
CA GLY A 223 26.18 30.24 5.85
C GLY A 223 25.69 31.37 6.76
N ASP A 224 24.40 31.71 6.74
CA ASP A 224 23.80 32.73 7.60
C ASP A 224 23.48 32.21 9.02
N ASN A 225 23.59 30.89 9.22
CA ASN A 225 23.38 30.27 10.53
C ASN A 225 24.69 30.26 11.33
N GLU A 226 24.83 31.20 12.26
CA GLU A 226 26.05 31.37 13.07
C GLU A 226 26.48 30.11 13.83
N LEU A 227 25.51 29.34 14.35
CA LEU A 227 25.80 28.10 15.06
C LEU A 227 26.45 27.07 14.13
N ILE A 228 25.84 26.86 12.96
CA ILE A 228 26.34 25.91 11.96
C ILE A 228 27.72 26.36 11.48
N THR A 229 27.87 27.63 11.07
CA THR A 229 29.14 28.18 10.61
C THR A 229 30.24 28.05 11.67
N SER A 230 29.92 28.29 12.95
CA SER A 230 30.86 28.11 14.06
C SER A 230 31.26 26.64 14.24
N CYS A 231 30.30 25.71 14.17
CA CYS A 231 30.57 24.28 14.29
C CYS A 231 31.41 23.75 13.11
N VAL A 232 31.08 24.12 11.87
CA VAL A 232 31.86 23.75 10.67
C VAL A 232 33.29 24.26 10.77
N THR A 233 33.47 25.52 11.17
CA THR A 233 34.80 26.11 11.37
C THR A 233 35.61 25.36 12.45
N LYS A 234 34.97 24.98 13.56
CA LYS A 234 35.60 24.21 14.65
C LYS A 234 35.94 22.78 14.26
N SER A 235 35.22 22.19 13.32
CA SER A 235 35.49 20.84 12.83
C SER A 235 36.76 20.74 11.99
N LEU A 236 37.32 21.88 11.52
CA LEU A 236 38.58 21.95 10.77
C LEU A 236 38.62 21.00 9.56
N PHE A 237 37.52 20.92 8.81
CA PHE A 237 37.45 20.08 7.63
C PHE A 237 38.42 20.55 6.55
N THR A 238 39.00 19.59 5.81
CA THR A 238 39.76 19.88 4.58
C THR A 238 38.85 20.06 3.35
N ALA A 239 37.57 19.75 3.51
CA ALA A 239 36.54 19.85 2.48
C ALA A 239 36.35 21.30 2.00
N ARG A 240 35.97 21.46 0.74
CA ARG A 240 35.51 22.75 0.22
C ARG A 240 34.17 23.11 0.86
N GLU A 241 33.94 24.40 1.09
CA GLU A 241 32.67 24.87 1.62
C GLU A 241 31.85 25.57 0.53
N ILE A 242 30.61 25.13 0.34
CA ILE A 242 29.58 25.88 -0.40
C ILE A 242 28.53 26.31 0.61
N ALA A 243 28.92 27.30 1.42
CA ALA A 243 28.02 27.96 2.35
C ALA A 243 27.25 29.04 1.59
N TRP A 244 25.96 28.79 1.33
CA TRP A 244 25.13 29.80 0.68
C TRP A 244 24.70 30.86 1.68
N SER A 245 24.53 32.10 1.23
CA SER A 245 24.18 33.22 2.11
C SER A 245 23.26 34.21 1.42
N THR A 246 22.32 34.76 2.18
CA THR A 246 21.46 35.90 1.79
C THR A 246 22.02 37.24 2.30
N LYS A 247 23.09 37.21 3.12
CA LYS A 247 23.65 38.39 3.82
C LYS A 247 25.08 38.74 3.40
N ASP A 248 25.91 37.73 3.16
CA ASP A 248 27.33 37.85 2.88
C ASP A 248 27.60 37.68 1.38
N SER A 249 27.81 38.80 0.69
CA SER A 249 28.09 38.83 -0.75
C SER A 249 29.45 38.25 -1.12
N GLU A 250 30.36 38.01 -0.17
CA GLU A 250 31.66 37.43 -0.48
C GLU A 250 31.60 35.90 -0.57
N ARG A 251 30.48 35.28 -0.16
CA ARG A 251 30.31 33.83 -0.28
C ARG A 251 30.19 33.38 -1.75
N PRO A 252 30.76 32.21 -2.12
CA PRO A 252 30.71 31.69 -3.48
C PRO A 252 29.30 31.54 -4.07
N LEU A 253 28.30 31.25 -3.22
CA LEU A 253 26.89 31.19 -3.59
C LEU A 253 26.11 32.23 -2.77
N PHE A 254 25.83 33.38 -3.39
CA PHE A 254 25.12 34.49 -2.76
C PHE A 254 23.71 34.63 -3.34
N ILE A 255 22.70 34.76 -2.48
CA ILE A 255 21.29 34.87 -2.85
C ILE A 255 20.88 36.35 -2.80
N GLU A 256 20.74 36.97 -3.96
CA GLU A 256 20.52 38.41 -4.06
C GLU A 256 19.09 38.81 -3.73
N LYS A 257 18.12 38.04 -4.24
CA LYS A 257 16.70 38.34 -4.10
C LYS A 257 15.88 37.06 -4.08
N ILE A 258 14.86 37.07 -3.22
CA ILE A 258 13.82 36.06 -3.13
C ILE A 258 12.50 36.81 -3.37
N LEU A 259 11.79 36.45 -4.44
CA LEU A 259 10.55 37.11 -4.86
C LEU A 259 9.41 36.09 -4.82
N LYS A 260 8.41 36.32 -3.97
CA LYS A 260 7.24 35.43 -3.80
C LYS A 260 6.02 35.99 -4.51
N ASP A 261 5.23 35.12 -5.12
CA ASP A 261 3.88 35.40 -5.64
C ASP A 261 2.94 34.23 -5.35
N ASP A 262 1.68 34.32 -5.79
CA ASP A 262 0.62 33.34 -5.49
C ASP A 262 0.90 31.93 -6.01
N THR A 263 1.83 31.78 -6.96
CA THR A 263 2.12 30.52 -7.67
C THR A 263 3.50 29.95 -7.38
N GLY A 264 4.35 30.63 -6.59
CA GLY A 264 5.69 30.14 -6.26
C GLY A 264 6.70 31.23 -5.91
N THR A 265 7.97 30.84 -5.85
CA THR A 265 9.09 31.73 -5.47
C THR A 265 10.17 31.74 -6.55
N THR A 266 10.57 32.93 -6.99
CA THR A 266 11.73 33.14 -7.86
C THR A 266 12.94 33.57 -7.02
N ILE A 267 14.05 32.84 -7.17
CA ILE A 267 15.32 33.08 -6.48
C ILE A 267 16.35 33.55 -7.50
N LYS A 268 16.92 34.75 -7.26
CA LYS A 268 18.06 35.29 -8.01
C LYS A 268 19.34 35.12 -7.21
N TYR A 269 20.37 34.54 -7.82
CA TYR A 269 21.61 34.20 -7.14
C TYR A 269 22.85 34.53 -7.99
N ARG A 270 23.98 34.68 -7.30
CA ARG A 270 25.30 34.80 -7.90
C ARG A 270 26.15 33.61 -7.46
N TYR A 271 26.67 32.85 -8.42
CA TYR A 271 27.60 31.77 -8.16
C TYR A 271 28.95 32.04 -8.84
N LEU A 272 30.03 32.13 -8.05
CA LEU A 272 31.39 32.46 -8.52
C LEU A 272 31.44 33.69 -9.45
N GLY A 273 30.62 34.70 -9.16
CA GLY A 273 30.54 35.93 -9.96
C GLY A 273 29.48 35.96 -11.06
N PHE A 274 28.87 34.82 -11.41
CA PHE A 274 27.86 34.73 -12.47
C PHE A 274 26.44 34.82 -11.92
N PHE A 275 25.64 35.71 -12.51
CA PHE A 275 24.24 35.92 -12.14
C PHE A 275 23.32 34.94 -12.87
N LYS A 276 22.44 34.27 -12.11
CA LYS A 276 21.45 33.33 -12.59
C LYS A 276 20.18 33.42 -11.73
N GLU A 277 19.10 32.82 -12.20
CA GLU A 277 17.85 32.72 -11.44
C GLU A 277 17.15 31.40 -11.71
N TYR A 278 16.33 30.96 -10.77
CA TYR A 278 15.43 29.83 -10.92
C TYR A 278 14.13 30.08 -10.15
N ARG A 279 13.11 29.28 -10.43
CA ARG A 279 11.81 29.37 -9.76
C ARG A 279 11.42 28.01 -9.20
N ILE A 280 10.78 28.01 -8.04
CA ILE A 280 10.18 26.82 -7.41
C ILE A 280 8.67 27.03 -7.24
N PRO A 281 7.84 25.98 -7.34
CA PRO A 281 6.38 26.06 -7.16
C PRO A 281 5.97 26.07 -5.67
N PHE A 282 6.78 26.69 -4.80
CA PHE A 282 6.55 26.75 -3.35
C PHE A 282 6.77 28.17 -2.84
N ILE A 283 6.06 28.53 -1.76
CA ILE A 283 6.08 29.89 -1.18
C ILE A 283 6.61 29.93 0.26
N ASP A 284 6.70 28.79 0.94
CA ASP A 284 7.15 28.71 2.32
C ASP A 284 8.68 28.77 2.45
N ASP A 285 9.17 29.30 3.57
CA ASP A 285 10.60 29.54 3.79
C ASP A 285 11.42 28.25 3.89
N ALA A 286 10.82 27.16 4.39
CA ALA A 286 11.51 25.89 4.50
C ALA A 286 11.79 25.29 3.12
N SER A 287 10.82 25.37 2.20
CA SER A 287 10.99 24.99 0.80
C SER A 287 12.08 25.81 0.12
N ILE A 288 12.15 27.12 0.35
CA ILE A 288 13.20 27.98 -0.21
C ILE A 288 14.59 27.57 0.33
N GLU A 289 14.72 27.33 1.64
CA GLU A 289 15.98 26.87 2.24
C GLU A 289 16.41 25.50 1.68
N ASN A 290 15.46 24.56 1.55
CA ASN A 290 15.73 23.24 0.96
C ASN A 290 16.15 23.34 -0.52
N SER A 291 15.55 24.25 -1.30
CA SER A 291 15.91 24.42 -2.72
C SER A 291 17.31 25.02 -2.88
N LEU A 292 17.75 25.88 -1.96
CA LEU A 292 19.11 26.44 -1.94
C LEU A 292 20.17 25.37 -1.66
N ASN A 293 19.89 24.43 -0.75
CA ASN A 293 20.75 23.26 -0.54
C ASN A 293 20.84 22.40 -1.81
N CYS A 294 19.72 22.20 -2.51
CA CYS A 294 19.69 21.46 -3.78
C CYS A 294 20.49 22.17 -4.88
N LEU A 295 20.32 23.49 -5.00
CA LEU A 295 21.04 24.34 -5.95
C LEU A 295 22.55 24.22 -5.78
N ALA A 296 23.04 24.35 -4.54
CA ALA A 296 24.46 24.28 -4.23
C ALA A 296 25.10 22.96 -4.71
N VAL A 297 24.43 21.84 -4.48
CA VAL A 297 24.89 20.52 -4.93
C VAL A 297 24.81 20.36 -6.44
N ALA A 298 23.73 20.81 -7.08
CA ALA A 298 23.59 20.74 -8.54
C ALA A 298 24.69 21.54 -9.25
N LEU A 299 25.03 22.73 -8.73
CA LEU A 299 26.14 23.55 -9.23
C LEU A 299 27.50 22.86 -9.01
N TYR A 300 27.72 22.23 -7.84
CA TYR A 300 28.93 21.46 -7.57
C TYR A 300 29.11 20.28 -8.53
N LEU A 301 28.02 19.58 -8.85
CA LEU A 301 27.99 18.48 -9.81
C LEU A 301 28.02 18.94 -11.28
N MET A 302 28.21 20.25 -11.52
CA MET A 302 28.31 20.88 -12.83
C MET A 302 27.06 20.70 -13.70
N VAL A 303 25.87 20.64 -13.09
CA VAL A 303 24.60 20.70 -13.82
C VAL A 303 24.46 22.10 -14.43
N PRO A 304 24.15 22.24 -15.74
CA PRO A 304 23.99 23.55 -16.36
C PRO A 304 22.91 24.39 -15.65
N PRO A 305 23.15 25.68 -15.37
CA PRO A 305 22.17 26.54 -14.68
C PRO A 305 20.80 26.58 -15.35
N GLU A 306 20.75 26.49 -16.68
CA GLU A 306 19.53 26.46 -17.46
C GLU A 306 18.71 25.19 -17.17
N THR A 307 19.38 24.04 -17.10
CA THR A 307 18.78 22.75 -16.73
C THR A 307 18.32 22.75 -15.27
N ILE A 308 19.09 23.36 -14.35
CA ILE A 308 18.67 23.54 -12.96
C ILE A 308 17.38 24.36 -12.90
N ALA A 309 17.33 25.49 -13.61
CA ALA A 309 16.15 26.36 -13.62
C ALA A 309 14.91 25.67 -14.18
N GLU A 310 15.06 24.90 -15.26
CA GLU A 310 14.00 24.07 -15.83
C GLU A 310 13.48 23.03 -14.82
N ARG A 311 14.38 22.25 -14.22
CA ARG A 311 13.99 21.16 -13.30
C ARG A 311 13.41 21.67 -11.97
N MET A 312 13.93 22.79 -11.45
CA MET A 312 13.43 23.41 -10.22
C MET A 312 11.98 23.89 -10.35
N LEU A 313 11.56 24.31 -11.55
CA LEU A 313 10.19 24.76 -11.82
C LEU A 313 9.16 23.64 -11.65
N HIS A 314 9.59 22.40 -11.88
CA HIS A 314 8.76 21.20 -11.87
C HIS A 314 8.91 20.36 -10.60
N LEU A 315 9.51 20.91 -9.54
CA LEU A 315 9.61 20.18 -8.27
C LEU A 315 8.23 19.87 -7.71
N GLU A 316 8.02 18.61 -7.37
CA GLU A 316 6.75 18.15 -6.80
C GLU A 316 6.75 18.11 -5.27
N PRO A 317 5.60 18.35 -4.62
CA PRO A 317 5.43 18.11 -3.19
C PRO A 317 5.48 16.61 -2.85
N ILE A 318 5.92 16.28 -1.65
CA ILE A 318 5.99 14.89 -1.14
C ILE A 318 4.75 14.61 -0.27
N ALA A 319 3.91 13.64 -0.65
CA ALA A 319 2.53 13.47 -0.13
C ALA A 319 2.40 12.58 1.12
N MET A 320 1.99 13.15 2.28
CA MET A 320 1.62 12.39 3.51
C MET A 320 0.71 13.18 4.53
N ARG A 321 -0.31 13.98 4.15
CA ARG A 321 -1.14 14.78 5.12
C ARG A 321 -2.60 15.09 4.67
N LEU A 322 -3.57 15.07 5.61
CA LEU A 322 -4.95 15.63 5.56
C LEU A 322 -5.99 15.00 4.58
N GLU A 323 -6.55 13.83 4.92
CA GLU A 323 -7.62 13.13 4.17
C GLU A 323 -9.05 13.57 4.60
N VAL A 324 -10.06 13.56 3.72
CA VAL A 324 -11.46 13.96 4.04
C VAL A 324 -12.48 12.88 3.63
N LYS A 325 -13.43 12.51 4.50
CA LYS A 325 -14.47 11.46 4.29
C LYS A 325 -15.88 11.90 4.72
N GLU A 326 -16.92 11.20 4.25
CA GLU A 326 -18.31 11.35 4.73
C GLU A 326 -18.57 10.53 6.00
N GLY A 327 -19.20 11.14 7.01
CA GLY A 327 -19.59 10.48 8.26
C GLY A 327 -21.10 10.23 8.36
N LYS A 328 -21.47 9.33 9.28
CA LYS A 328 -22.82 9.15 9.83
C LYS A 328 -23.38 10.51 10.24
N ASN A 329 -24.71 10.57 10.34
CA ASN A 329 -25.38 11.70 10.98
C ASN A 329 -25.13 13.06 10.32
N GLY A 330 -24.72 13.08 9.04
CA GLY A 330 -24.43 14.30 8.30
C GLY A 330 -23.10 14.96 8.67
N CYS A 331 -22.15 14.24 9.30
CA CYS A 331 -20.83 14.76 9.64
C CYS A 331 -19.83 14.67 8.48
N THR A 332 -18.78 15.49 8.52
CA THR A 332 -17.62 15.41 7.62
C THR A 332 -16.37 15.11 8.44
N LEU A 333 -15.61 14.09 8.05
CA LEU A 333 -14.43 13.63 8.77
C LEU A 333 -13.17 14.13 8.07
N ILE A 334 -12.23 14.72 8.83
CA ILE A 334 -10.90 15.14 8.36
C ILE A 334 -9.88 14.31 9.14
N ASN A 335 -9.14 13.43 8.47
CA ASN A 335 -8.23 12.50 9.09
C ASN A 335 -6.76 12.94 8.93
N ASP A 336 -6.07 13.15 10.04
CA ASP A 336 -4.65 13.49 10.14
C ASP A 336 -3.96 12.67 11.26
N SER A 337 -4.29 11.37 11.34
CA SER A 337 -3.89 10.45 12.42
C SER A 337 -2.45 9.90 12.36
N TYR A 338 -1.53 10.53 11.61
CA TYR A 338 -0.19 9.97 11.38
C TYR A 338 0.92 10.58 12.26
N ASN A 339 0.89 11.89 12.51
CA ASN A 339 1.88 12.60 13.32
C ASN A 339 1.17 13.58 14.27
N SER A 340 1.61 13.61 15.54
CA SER A 340 0.98 14.37 16.63
C SER A 340 1.97 15.33 17.28
N ASP A 341 2.63 16.16 16.47
CA ASP A 341 3.47 17.28 16.95
C ASP A 341 2.73 18.63 16.90
N PHE A 342 3.15 19.57 17.75
CA PHE A 342 2.48 20.86 17.94
C PHE A 342 2.35 21.69 16.65
N ALA A 343 3.41 21.72 15.84
CA ALA A 343 3.41 22.46 14.58
C ALA A 343 2.46 21.82 13.56
N SER A 344 2.37 20.49 13.54
CA SER A 344 1.44 19.75 12.67
C SER A 344 -0.03 19.95 13.07
N LEU A 345 -0.33 20.11 14.37
CA LEU A 345 -1.68 20.37 14.85
C LEU A 345 -2.20 21.73 14.37
N ASP A 346 -1.34 22.75 14.39
CA ASP A 346 -1.69 24.08 13.89
C ASP A 346 -2.10 24.05 12.41
N ILE A 347 -1.34 23.32 11.59
CA ILE A 347 -1.62 23.15 10.16
C ILE A 347 -2.97 22.45 9.94
N ALA A 348 -3.25 21.38 10.69
CA ALA A 348 -4.49 20.61 10.55
C ALA A 348 -5.73 21.42 10.97
N LEU A 349 -5.62 22.20 12.06
CA LEU A 349 -6.67 23.09 12.52
C LEU A 349 -6.91 24.25 11.54
N ASP A 350 -5.85 24.82 10.95
CA ASP A 350 -5.97 25.82 9.90
C ASP A 350 -6.69 25.27 8.66
N PHE A 351 -6.40 24.02 8.27
CA PHE A 351 -7.08 23.33 7.18
C PHE A 351 -8.58 23.14 7.45
N MET A 352 -8.94 22.61 8.63
CA MET A 352 -10.35 22.46 9.04
C MET A 352 -11.08 23.81 9.03
N MET A 353 -10.44 24.89 9.49
CA MET A 353 -11.03 26.24 9.49
C MET A 353 -11.32 26.75 8.07
N ARG A 354 -10.39 26.57 7.12
CA ARG A 354 -10.53 27.07 5.74
C ARG A 354 -11.58 26.32 4.93
N ARG A 355 -11.80 25.03 5.22
CA ARG A 355 -12.67 24.14 4.45
C ARG A 355 -14.14 24.19 4.86
N SER A 356 -14.45 24.66 6.06
CA SER A 356 -15.83 24.74 6.54
C SER A 356 -16.63 25.76 5.70
N GLU A 357 -17.22 25.29 4.59
CA GLU A 357 -17.98 26.10 3.62
C GLU A 357 -19.29 26.63 4.24
N ASP A 358 -19.84 25.88 5.22
CA ASP A 358 -21.00 26.28 6.00
C ASP A 358 -20.56 26.88 7.35
N LYS A 359 -20.69 28.20 7.48
CA LYS A 359 -20.30 28.94 8.70
C LYS A 359 -21.07 28.52 9.96
N ASN A 360 -22.11 27.69 9.84
CA ASN A 360 -22.96 27.24 10.95
C ASN A 360 -22.63 25.82 11.47
N ARG A 361 -21.71 25.08 10.82
CA ARG A 361 -21.30 23.75 11.30
C ARG A 361 -20.36 23.86 12.49
N LYS A 362 -20.59 23.01 13.50
CA LYS A 362 -19.69 22.88 14.66
C LYS A 362 -18.40 22.17 14.27
N ARG A 363 -17.29 22.59 14.89
CA ARG A 363 -15.96 22.02 14.69
C ARG A 363 -15.52 21.21 15.89
N THR A 364 -15.28 19.94 15.66
CA THR A 364 -14.91 18.99 16.71
C THR A 364 -13.51 18.47 16.46
N LEU A 365 -12.64 18.59 17.47
CA LEU A 365 -11.27 18.06 17.44
C LEU A 365 -11.21 16.80 18.30
N ILE A 366 -10.90 15.66 17.68
CA ILE A 366 -10.52 14.43 18.39
C ILE A 366 -8.99 14.38 18.42
N LEU A 367 -8.39 14.55 19.61
CA LEU A 367 -6.94 14.67 19.79
C LEU A 367 -6.39 13.60 20.74
N SER A 368 -5.38 12.85 20.32
CA SER A 368 -4.66 11.94 21.23
C SER A 368 -3.59 12.66 22.06
N ASP A 369 -2.95 11.94 22.99
CA ASP A 369 -1.69 12.43 23.57
C ASP A 369 -0.63 12.73 22.48
N MET A 370 0.11 13.81 22.70
CA MET A 370 1.19 14.28 21.82
C MET A 370 2.53 13.78 22.36
N LEU A 371 2.95 12.60 21.89
CA LEU A 371 4.18 11.94 22.31
C LEU A 371 5.42 12.66 21.74
N GLU A 372 6.54 12.65 22.46
CA GLU A 372 7.86 13.11 21.98
C GLU A 372 8.00 14.63 21.71
N SER A 373 7.18 15.48 22.36
CA SER A 373 7.21 16.94 22.18
C SER A 373 8.45 17.66 22.70
N GLY A 374 9.30 16.99 23.50
CA GLY A 374 10.46 17.60 24.17
C GLY A 374 10.12 18.64 25.24
N GLN A 375 8.84 18.85 25.54
CA GLN A 375 8.35 19.77 26.55
C GLN A 375 7.69 19.04 27.73
N THR A 376 7.60 19.69 28.88
CA THR A 376 6.74 19.20 29.96
C THR A 376 5.27 19.26 29.52
N SER A 377 4.48 18.22 29.81
CA SER A 377 3.06 18.14 29.44
C SER A 377 2.26 19.37 29.88
N LYS A 378 2.64 19.99 31.01
CA LYS A 378 2.03 21.22 31.53
C LYS A 378 2.19 22.44 30.59
N LEU A 379 3.34 22.55 29.93
CA LEU A 379 3.63 23.60 28.95
C LEU A 379 2.98 23.26 27.61
N LEU A 380 3.14 22.03 27.14
CA LEU A 380 2.59 21.55 25.88
C LEU A 380 1.09 21.77 25.80
N TYR A 381 0.32 21.25 26.78
CA TYR A 381 -1.14 21.38 26.75
C TYR A 381 -1.63 22.79 27.09
N ARG A 382 -0.76 23.68 27.59
CA ARG A 382 -1.06 25.13 27.59
C ARG A 382 -1.11 25.65 26.17
N GLN A 383 -0.06 25.37 25.39
CA GLN A 383 0.05 25.82 24.00
C GLN A 383 -1.04 25.19 23.14
N VAL A 384 -1.36 23.90 23.34
CA VAL A 384 -2.46 23.22 22.64
C VAL A 384 -3.80 23.88 22.95
N ALA A 385 -4.08 24.21 24.22
CA ALA A 385 -5.33 24.90 24.58
C ALA A 385 -5.41 26.30 23.96
N ASP A 386 -4.32 27.07 23.99
CA ASP A 386 -4.24 28.39 23.35
C ASP A 386 -4.49 28.28 21.83
N LEU A 387 -3.94 27.24 21.20
CA LEU A 387 -4.10 26.95 19.79
C LEU A 387 -5.55 26.57 19.43
N VAL A 388 -6.15 25.63 20.16
CA VAL A 388 -7.55 25.21 20.02
C VAL A 388 -8.50 26.40 20.14
N HIS A 389 -8.24 27.31 21.08
CA HIS A 389 -9.01 28.55 21.25
C HIS A 389 -8.82 29.50 20.06
N SER A 390 -7.56 29.76 19.66
CA SER A 390 -7.24 30.65 18.54
C SER A 390 -7.85 30.19 17.21
N ARG A 391 -8.01 28.86 17.04
CA ARG A 391 -8.55 28.22 15.83
C ARG A 391 -10.07 28.03 15.86
N LYS A 392 -10.76 28.51 16.90
CA LYS A 392 -12.23 28.46 17.05
C LYS A 392 -12.79 27.03 16.90
N VAL A 393 -12.21 26.09 17.64
CA VAL A 393 -12.77 24.75 17.83
C VAL A 393 -13.91 24.83 18.85
N ASP A 394 -15.04 24.18 18.58
CA ASP A 394 -16.23 24.22 19.44
C ASP A 394 -16.24 23.10 20.48
N HIS A 395 -15.75 21.92 20.09
CA HIS A 395 -15.72 20.71 20.93
C HIS A 395 -14.37 20.00 20.82
N ILE A 396 -13.78 19.62 21.95
CA ILE A 396 -12.58 18.77 21.99
C ILE A 396 -12.89 17.41 22.65
N ILE A 397 -12.48 16.34 21.99
CA ILE A 397 -12.51 14.98 22.52
C ILE A 397 -11.06 14.53 22.67
N GLY A 398 -10.55 14.49 23.90
CA GLY A 398 -9.17 14.07 24.15
C GLY A 398 -9.05 12.59 24.50
N VAL A 399 -8.04 11.91 23.97
CA VAL A 399 -7.78 10.48 24.25
C VAL A 399 -6.33 10.27 24.68
N GLY A 400 -6.11 9.87 25.92
CA GLY A 400 -4.79 9.65 26.50
C GLY A 400 -4.67 10.21 27.91
N GLU A 401 -3.71 9.70 28.68
CA GLU A 401 -3.55 10.05 30.09
C GLU A 401 -3.10 11.50 30.28
N GLU A 402 -2.19 12.00 29.45
CA GLU A 402 -1.60 13.33 29.66
C GLU A 402 -2.58 14.46 29.28
N ILE A 403 -3.28 14.32 28.16
CA ILE A 403 -4.27 15.28 27.68
C ILE A 403 -5.49 15.29 28.61
N SER A 404 -5.89 14.11 29.11
CA SER A 404 -6.95 13.98 30.12
C SER A 404 -6.59 14.67 31.43
N ALA A 405 -5.34 14.53 31.89
CA ALA A 405 -4.84 15.24 33.06
C ALA A 405 -4.82 16.78 32.86
N ALA A 406 -4.75 17.24 31.61
CA ALA A 406 -4.79 18.65 31.22
C ALA A 406 -6.19 19.17 30.86
N ALA A 407 -7.26 18.39 31.07
CA ALA A 407 -8.64 18.73 30.70
C ALA A 407 -9.11 20.10 31.23
N ASN A 408 -8.58 20.55 32.37
CA ASN A 408 -8.91 21.85 32.95
C ASN A 408 -8.39 23.06 32.14
N ARG A 409 -7.51 22.86 31.16
CA ARG A 409 -6.98 23.91 30.28
C ARG A 409 -7.90 24.27 29.13
N PHE A 410 -8.85 23.41 28.79
CA PHE A 410 -9.78 23.64 27.69
C PHE A 410 -11.08 24.23 28.24
N GLU A 411 -11.39 25.47 27.85
CA GLU A 411 -12.63 26.19 28.24
C GLU A 411 -13.71 26.14 27.15
N ILE A 412 -13.85 24.98 26.52
CA ILE A 412 -14.84 24.68 25.46
C ILE A 412 -15.61 23.41 25.82
N GLN A 413 -16.60 23.01 25.00
CA GLN A 413 -17.23 21.69 25.16
C GLN A 413 -16.12 20.62 25.11
N LYS A 414 -16.09 19.70 26.07
CA LYS A 414 -14.96 18.79 26.22
C LYS A 414 -15.33 17.44 26.82
N ASP A 415 -14.74 16.38 26.28
CA ASP A 415 -14.83 15.01 26.77
C ASP A 415 -13.44 14.38 26.71
N PHE A 416 -13.08 13.58 27.72
CA PHE A 416 -11.74 12.99 27.82
C PHE A 416 -11.81 11.52 28.22
N PHE A 417 -10.99 10.72 27.56
CA PHE A 417 -10.92 9.27 27.71
C PHE A 417 -9.47 8.83 27.88
N THR A 418 -9.22 7.79 28.66
CA THR A 418 -7.85 7.30 28.88
C THR A 418 -7.28 6.58 27.66
N ASN A 419 -8.15 5.96 26.85
CA ASN A 419 -7.77 5.21 25.65
C ASN A 419 -8.93 5.17 24.63
N THR A 420 -8.60 4.76 23.40
CA THR A 420 -9.55 4.74 22.27
C THR A 420 -10.73 3.79 22.49
N SER A 421 -10.50 2.64 23.12
CA SER A 421 -11.56 1.68 23.43
C SER A 421 -12.61 2.27 24.38
N GLU A 422 -12.18 3.09 25.34
CA GLU A 422 -13.10 3.78 26.26
C GLU A 422 -13.98 4.79 25.52
N LEU A 423 -13.40 5.58 24.61
CA LEU A 423 -14.15 6.50 23.75
C LEU A 423 -15.17 5.74 22.87
N LEU A 424 -14.76 4.66 22.20
CA LEU A 424 -15.64 3.87 21.33
C LEU A 424 -16.84 3.31 22.10
N ASN A 425 -16.63 2.87 23.34
CA ASN A 425 -17.68 2.30 24.19
C ASN A 425 -18.53 3.33 24.93
N SER A 426 -18.14 4.61 24.93
CA SER A 426 -18.85 5.68 25.65
C SER A 426 -20.22 6.02 25.06
N GLY A 427 -20.44 5.70 23.78
CA GLY A 427 -21.61 6.13 23.02
C GLY A 427 -21.58 7.61 22.59
N LEU A 428 -20.52 8.37 22.94
CA LEU A 428 -20.37 9.79 22.58
C LEU A 428 -20.35 10.00 21.07
N LEU A 429 -19.63 9.13 20.33
CA LEU A 429 -19.50 9.24 18.87
C LEU A 429 -20.86 9.17 18.14
N ASN A 430 -21.83 8.46 18.70
CA ASN A 430 -23.18 8.36 18.12
C ASN A 430 -24.00 9.65 18.28
N GLN A 431 -23.56 10.57 19.13
CA GLN A 431 -24.23 11.84 19.43
C GLN A 431 -23.72 13.00 18.57
N LEU A 432 -22.69 12.79 17.76
CA LEU A 432 -22.17 13.81 16.83
C LEU A 432 -23.09 13.88 15.60
N HIS A 433 -23.57 15.08 15.26
CA HIS A 433 -24.50 15.32 14.15
C HIS A 433 -24.18 16.64 13.45
N ASN A 434 -24.08 16.62 12.12
CA ASN A 434 -23.83 17.82 11.29
C ASN A 434 -22.57 18.61 11.69
N GLU A 435 -21.46 17.92 12.01
CA GLU A 435 -20.20 18.54 12.46
C GLU A 435 -19.05 18.28 11.48
N ASP A 436 -18.07 19.19 11.44
CA ASP A 436 -16.76 18.95 10.83
C ASP A 436 -15.82 18.42 11.91
N ILE A 437 -15.39 17.17 11.78
CA ILE A 437 -14.63 16.43 12.80
C ILE A 437 -13.19 16.23 12.33
N LEU A 438 -12.23 16.90 12.97
CA LEU A 438 -10.80 16.66 12.77
C LEU A 438 -10.31 15.58 13.73
N ILE A 439 -9.77 14.50 13.16
CA ILE A 439 -9.21 13.36 13.90
C ILE A 439 -7.69 13.46 13.80
N LYS A 440 -7.02 13.73 14.92
CA LYS A 440 -5.56 13.84 14.99
C LYS A 440 -5.01 13.02 16.15
N GLY A 441 -4.07 12.13 15.87
CA GLY A 441 -3.51 11.28 16.90
C GLY A 441 -2.15 10.72 16.57
N ALA A 442 -1.41 10.33 17.59
CA ALA A 442 -0.21 9.52 17.45
C ALA A 442 -0.61 8.09 17.09
N ARG A 443 0.18 7.45 16.22
CA ARG A 443 -0.12 6.12 15.67
C ARG A 443 -0.47 5.03 16.70
N VAL A 444 0.06 5.13 17.92
CA VAL A 444 -0.19 4.17 19.00
C VAL A 444 -1.65 4.17 19.50
N PHE A 445 -2.42 5.22 19.21
CA PHE A 445 -3.80 5.35 19.66
C PHE A 445 -4.85 4.76 18.70
N HIS A 446 -4.46 4.24 17.52
CA HIS A 446 -5.37 3.52 16.62
C HIS A 446 -6.68 4.28 16.28
N PHE A 447 -6.59 5.58 15.99
CA PHE A 447 -7.77 6.41 15.66
C PHE A 447 -8.49 6.02 14.35
N ASP A 448 -7.96 5.06 13.60
CA ASP A 448 -8.66 4.44 12.46
C ASP A 448 -9.99 3.80 12.91
N ASP A 449 -10.03 3.20 14.10
CA ASP A 449 -11.25 2.59 14.67
C ASP A 449 -12.36 3.63 14.94
N ILE A 450 -11.99 4.86 15.33
CA ILE A 450 -12.92 5.97 15.53
C ILE A 450 -13.50 6.41 14.18
N THR A 451 -12.66 6.39 13.14
CA THR A 451 -13.06 6.76 11.78
C THR A 451 -14.12 5.78 11.26
N ASP A 452 -13.89 4.47 11.41
CA ASP A 452 -14.82 3.42 11.00
C ASP A 452 -16.15 3.47 11.76
N ALA A 453 -16.09 3.73 13.08
CA ALA A 453 -17.28 3.85 13.92
C ALA A 453 -18.21 5.01 13.50
N LEU A 454 -17.67 6.04 12.86
CA LEU A 454 -18.40 7.21 12.40
C LEU A 454 -18.92 7.07 10.95
N GLU A 455 -18.93 5.90 10.31
CA GLU A 455 -19.33 5.70 8.88
C GLU A 455 -20.65 4.87 8.64
N LEU A 456 -21.57 5.21 7.70
CA LEU A 456 -23.04 4.84 7.63
C LEU A 456 -23.50 3.50 6.88
N LYS A 457 -24.35 2.52 7.44
CA LYS A 457 -24.93 1.23 6.78
C LYS A 457 -26.19 0.43 7.44
N VAL A 458 -27.26 -0.17 6.75
CA VAL A 458 -28.33 -1.24 7.19
C VAL A 458 -29.21 -1.94 6.05
N HIS A 459 -29.51 -3.30 5.96
CA HIS A 459 -30.41 -3.98 4.92
C HIS A 459 -31.17 -5.35 5.22
N GLU A 460 -32.34 -5.65 4.57
CA GLU A 460 -33.27 -6.85 4.68
C GLU A 460 -33.05 -8.04 3.71
N THR A 461 -32.70 -7.81 2.43
CA THR A 461 -32.32 -8.86 1.47
C THR A 461 -30.87 -9.27 1.73
N ILE A 462 -30.59 -10.58 1.74
CA ILE A 462 -29.27 -11.11 2.11
C ILE A 462 -28.67 -12.06 1.07
N LEU A 463 -27.36 -11.96 0.92
CA LEU A 463 -26.51 -12.93 0.22
C LEU A 463 -25.77 -13.74 1.29
N GLU A 464 -26.09 -15.02 1.41
CA GLU A 464 -25.35 -15.94 2.28
C GLU A 464 -24.15 -16.53 1.56
N ILE A 465 -23.03 -16.65 2.29
CA ILE A 465 -21.76 -17.14 1.78
C ILE A 465 -21.28 -18.30 2.66
N ASN A 466 -21.20 -19.49 2.06
CA ASN A 466 -20.69 -20.70 2.68
C ASN A 466 -19.16 -20.77 2.53
N LEU A 467 -18.43 -20.47 3.61
CA LEU A 467 -16.98 -20.51 3.59
C LEU A 467 -16.41 -21.94 3.59
N ASN A 468 -17.16 -22.94 4.10
CA ASN A 468 -16.75 -24.35 4.00
C ASN A 468 -16.76 -24.80 2.53
N ALA A 469 -17.82 -24.48 1.78
CA ALA A 469 -17.90 -24.78 0.35
C ALA A 469 -16.78 -24.11 -0.47
N LEU A 470 -16.40 -22.88 -0.12
CA LEU A 470 -15.27 -22.17 -0.71
C LEU A 470 -13.95 -22.96 -0.52
N VAL A 471 -13.72 -23.46 0.70
CA VAL A 471 -12.54 -24.26 1.06
C VAL A 471 -12.55 -25.62 0.36
N ASP A 472 -13.70 -26.28 0.29
CA ASP A 472 -13.86 -27.56 -0.43
C ASP A 472 -13.55 -27.40 -1.92
N ASN A 473 -14.05 -26.33 -2.54
CA ASN A 473 -13.74 -26.00 -3.93
C ASN A 473 -12.24 -25.70 -4.12
N LEU A 474 -11.62 -24.92 -3.21
CA LEU A 474 -10.17 -24.67 -3.24
C LEU A 474 -9.39 -25.99 -3.19
N ASN A 475 -9.75 -26.89 -2.28
CA ASN A 475 -9.07 -28.17 -2.10
C ASN A 475 -9.30 -29.13 -3.28
N TYR A 476 -10.48 -29.10 -3.89
CA TYR A 476 -10.77 -29.84 -5.12
C TYR A 476 -9.77 -29.49 -6.23
N TYR A 477 -9.52 -28.19 -6.47
CA TYR A 477 -8.54 -27.77 -7.48
C TYR A 477 -7.10 -27.98 -7.04
N ARG A 478 -6.78 -27.75 -5.76
CA ARG A 478 -5.43 -27.99 -5.20
C ARG A 478 -4.99 -29.44 -5.39
N ASN A 479 -5.90 -30.41 -5.25
CA ASN A 479 -5.63 -31.84 -5.46
C ASN A 479 -5.30 -32.21 -6.92
N LYS A 480 -5.50 -31.30 -7.88
CA LYS A 480 -5.14 -31.49 -9.30
C LYS A 480 -3.76 -30.89 -9.63
N LEU A 481 -3.14 -30.19 -8.68
CA LEU A 481 -1.86 -29.51 -8.88
C LEU A 481 -0.69 -30.40 -8.48
N LYS A 482 0.48 -30.13 -9.08
CA LYS A 482 1.74 -30.68 -8.56
C LYS A 482 2.02 -30.08 -7.17
N PRO A 483 2.69 -30.81 -6.25
CA PRO A 483 2.94 -30.34 -4.89
C PRO A 483 3.64 -28.97 -4.80
N GLU A 484 4.50 -28.65 -5.77
CA GLU A 484 5.27 -27.39 -5.85
C GLU A 484 4.53 -26.24 -6.54
N THR A 485 3.39 -26.51 -7.21
CA THR A 485 2.66 -25.50 -7.98
C THR A 485 1.86 -24.58 -7.06
N LYS A 486 2.14 -23.28 -7.16
CA LYS A 486 1.47 -22.23 -6.39
C LYS A 486 0.06 -21.93 -6.90
N ILE A 487 -0.74 -21.25 -6.08
CA ILE A 487 -2.10 -20.84 -6.45
C ILE A 487 -2.37 -19.35 -6.18
N VAL A 488 -2.86 -18.66 -7.21
CA VAL A 488 -3.50 -17.35 -7.09
C VAL A 488 -5.01 -17.53 -7.02
N CYS A 489 -5.65 -17.00 -5.99
CA CYS A 489 -7.12 -16.97 -5.91
C CYS A 489 -7.66 -15.60 -6.33
N MET A 490 -8.62 -15.60 -7.25
CA MET A 490 -9.23 -14.36 -7.76
C MET A 490 -10.33 -13.87 -6.82
N VAL A 491 -10.14 -12.68 -6.26
CA VAL A 491 -11.06 -11.99 -5.32
C VAL A 491 -11.51 -10.62 -5.84
N LYS A 492 -11.42 -10.41 -7.15
CA LYS A 492 -11.83 -9.17 -7.85
C LYS A 492 -13.35 -8.96 -7.87
N ALA A 493 -13.79 -7.71 -8.07
CA ALA A 493 -15.20 -7.33 -8.10
C ALA A 493 -15.92 -7.76 -6.81
N SER A 494 -15.32 -7.43 -5.66
CA SER A 494 -15.79 -7.84 -4.34
C SER A 494 -15.96 -9.37 -4.23
N ALA A 495 -14.94 -10.15 -4.63
CA ALA A 495 -15.00 -11.61 -4.70
C ALA A 495 -16.22 -12.13 -5.48
N TYR A 496 -16.41 -11.62 -6.70
CA TYR A 496 -17.61 -11.88 -7.52
C TYR A 496 -18.93 -11.64 -6.75
N GLY A 497 -19.01 -10.52 -6.04
CA GLY A 497 -20.19 -10.13 -5.26
C GLY A 497 -20.30 -10.74 -3.86
N ALA A 498 -19.48 -11.74 -3.52
CA ALA A 498 -19.50 -12.42 -2.22
C ALA A 498 -18.95 -11.57 -1.06
N GLY A 499 -18.29 -10.44 -1.35
CA GLY A 499 -17.59 -9.59 -0.38
C GLY A 499 -16.13 -10.03 -0.20
N SER A 500 -15.22 -9.07 -0.36
CA SER A 500 -13.80 -9.34 -0.56
C SER A 500 -13.07 -9.78 0.70
N PHE A 501 -13.36 -9.20 1.87
CA PHE A 501 -12.55 -9.41 3.07
C PHE A 501 -12.65 -10.83 3.64
N GLU A 502 -13.84 -11.31 3.96
CA GLU A 502 -14.04 -12.61 4.59
C GLU A 502 -13.60 -13.76 3.69
N ILE A 503 -13.81 -13.61 2.37
CA ILE A 503 -13.28 -14.53 1.36
C ILE A 503 -11.74 -14.51 1.38
N ALA A 504 -11.13 -13.32 1.27
CA ALA A 504 -9.66 -13.19 1.29
C ALA A 504 -9.05 -13.75 2.57
N LYS A 505 -9.68 -13.51 3.73
CA LYS A 505 -9.21 -13.98 5.03
C LYS A 505 -9.27 -15.51 5.12
N THR A 506 -10.38 -16.10 4.68
CA THR A 506 -10.53 -17.57 4.64
C THR A 506 -9.45 -18.20 3.75
N LEU A 507 -9.18 -17.59 2.58
CA LEU A 507 -8.15 -18.08 1.66
C LEU A 507 -6.73 -17.93 2.23
N GLU A 508 -6.44 -16.81 2.91
CA GLU A 508 -5.17 -16.61 3.62
C GLU A 508 -4.96 -17.67 4.72
N ASP A 509 -5.99 -17.99 5.50
CA ASP A 509 -5.92 -19.01 6.54
C ASP A 509 -5.71 -20.42 5.93
N GLN A 510 -6.19 -20.64 4.71
CA GLN A 510 -5.91 -21.82 3.89
C GLN A 510 -4.56 -21.77 3.16
N ARG A 511 -3.71 -20.78 3.46
CA ARG A 511 -2.34 -20.62 2.95
C ARG A 511 -2.25 -20.58 1.42
N VAL A 512 -3.16 -19.86 0.76
CA VAL A 512 -3.00 -19.57 -0.67
C VAL A 512 -1.78 -18.67 -0.88
N ASP A 513 -1.04 -18.89 -1.96
CA ASP A 513 0.21 -18.14 -2.22
C ASP A 513 -0.06 -16.67 -2.54
N TYR A 514 -1.10 -16.41 -3.34
CA TYR A 514 -1.46 -15.08 -3.81
C TYR A 514 -2.97 -14.89 -3.86
N LEU A 515 -3.39 -13.65 -3.63
CA LEU A 515 -4.72 -13.14 -3.97
C LEU A 515 -4.60 -12.21 -5.19
N ALA A 516 -5.66 -12.06 -5.96
CA ALA A 516 -5.70 -11.10 -7.06
C ALA A 516 -7.02 -10.33 -7.10
N VAL A 517 -6.93 -9.00 -7.11
CA VAL A 517 -8.04 -8.04 -7.18
C VAL A 517 -7.99 -7.25 -8.50
N ALA A 518 -9.06 -6.56 -8.86
CA ALA A 518 -9.09 -5.78 -10.09
C ALA A 518 -8.23 -4.52 -9.99
N VAL A 519 -8.48 -3.70 -8.97
CA VAL A 519 -7.92 -2.35 -8.82
C VAL A 519 -7.24 -2.17 -7.47
N ALA A 520 -6.40 -1.14 -7.35
CA ALA A 520 -5.62 -0.88 -6.14
C ALA A 520 -6.49 -0.66 -4.90
N ASP A 521 -7.65 0.00 -5.04
CA ASP A 521 -8.53 0.29 -3.91
C ASP A 521 -9.07 -0.98 -3.26
N GLU A 522 -9.49 -1.98 -4.06
CA GLU A 522 -9.87 -3.30 -3.54
C GLU A 522 -8.72 -3.94 -2.74
N GLY A 523 -7.49 -3.82 -3.22
CA GLY A 523 -6.32 -4.37 -2.53
C GLY A 523 -5.96 -3.59 -1.25
N ALA A 524 -6.10 -2.26 -1.28
CA ALA A 524 -5.89 -1.40 -0.13
C ALA A 524 -6.90 -1.69 0.97
N ASP A 525 -8.17 -1.94 0.62
CA ASP A 525 -9.21 -2.29 1.58
C ASP A 525 -8.94 -3.64 2.25
N LEU A 526 -8.49 -4.64 1.48
CA LEU A 526 -8.03 -5.92 2.05
C LEU A 526 -6.86 -5.74 3.02
N ARG A 527 -5.91 -4.86 2.69
CA ARG A 527 -4.75 -4.57 3.55
C ARG A 527 -5.17 -3.86 4.84
N LYS A 528 -6.05 -2.87 4.78
CA LYS A 528 -6.62 -2.19 5.95
C LYS A 528 -7.35 -3.18 6.85
N ALA A 529 -8.06 -4.13 6.26
CA ALA A 529 -8.77 -5.18 7.00
C ALA A 529 -7.85 -6.29 7.55
N GLY A 530 -6.53 -6.22 7.32
CA GLY A 530 -5.55 -7.09 7.96
C GLY A 530 -5.07 -8.29 7.13
N ILE A 531 -5.37 -8.33 5.82
CA ILE A 531 -4.84 -9.36 4.91
C ILE A 531 -3.35 -9.10 4.66
N ASN A 532 -2.53 -10.13 4.85
CA ASN A 532 -1.07 -10.12 4.72
C ASN A 532 -0.55 -10.91 3.51
N SER A 533 -1.34 -11.83 2.92
CA SER A 533 -0.98 -12.54 1.68
C SER A 533 -0.58 -11.58 0.57
N SER A 534 0.30 -11.98 -0.35
CA SER A 534 0.60 -11.16 -1.54
C SER A 534 -0.65 -10.91 -2.37
N ILE A 535 -0.84 -9.67 -2.85
CA ILE A 535 -2.02 -9.24 -3.61
C ILE A 535 -1.55 -8.71 -4.96
N ILE A 536 -2.04 -9.31 -6.05
CA ILE A 536 -1.81 -8.87 -7.42
C ILE A 536 -2.92 -7.90 -7.83
N ILE A 537 -2.55 -6.76 -8.41
CA ILE A 537 -3.49 -5.82 -9.05
C ILE A 537 -3.55 -6.12 -10.55
N MET A 538 -4.69 -6.60 -11.01
CA MET A 538 -4.86 -7.06 -12.40
C MET A 538 -5.07 -5.91 -13.40
N ASN A 539 -5.52 -4.74 -12.93
CA ASN A 539 -5.73 -3.55 -13.75
C ASN A 539 -5.18 -2.31 -13.01
N PRO A 540 -3.85 -2.16 -12.94
CA PRO A 540 -3.26 -1.04 -12.22
C PRO A 540 -3.44 0.27 -12.99
N GLU A 541 -3.93 1.28 -12.29
CA GLU A 541 -4.08 2.64 -12.81
C GLU A 541 -2.89 3.50 -12.37
N ILE A 542 -2.41 4.36 -13.27
CA ILE A 542 -1.25 5.25 -13.01
C ILE A 542 -1.50 6.14 -11.79
N THR A 543 -2.73 6.62 -11.62
CA THR A 543 -3.17 7.44 -10.49
C THR A 543 -3.09 6.71 -9.14
N ALA A 544 -3.06 5.38 -9.15
CA ALA A 544 -3.11 4.55 -7.95
C ALA A 544 -1.76 3.93 -7.56
N PHE A 545 -0.66 4.27 -8.24
CA PHE A 545 0.66 3.72 -7.91
C PHE A 545 1.10 4.00 -6.47
N LYS A 546 0.85 5.21 -5.96
CA LYS A 546 1.16 5.53 -4.55
C LYS A 546 0.41 4.60 -3.59
N THR A 547 -0.88 4.38 -3.83
CA THR A 547 -1.69 3.41 -3.07
C THR A 547 -1.07 2.01 -3.12
N MET A 548 -0.64 1.55 -4.30
CA MET A 548 0.02 0.25 -4.45
C MET A 548 1.31 0.15 -3.63
N PHE A 549 2.14 1.21 -3.61
CA PHE A 549 3.37 1.23 -2.83
C PHE A 549 3.11 1.27 -1.32
N ASP A 550 2.15 2.08 -0.87
CA ASP A 550 1.79 2.24 0.53
C ASP A 550 1.25 0.94 1.12
N TYR A 551 0.44 0.22 0.34
CA TYR A 551 -0.21 -1.03 0.73
C TYR A 551 0.49 -2.30 0.24
N ARG A 552 1.65 -2.19 -0.42
CA ARG A 552 2.42 -3.33 -0.96
C ARG A 552 1.56 -4.26 -1.84
N LEU A 553 0.96 -3.66 -2.86
CA LEU A 553 0.12 -4.32 -3.86
C LEU A 553 0.90 -4.46 -5.16
N GLU A 554 1.05 -5.69 -5.67
CA GLU A 554 1.96 -6.01 -6.78
C GLU A 554 1.24 -5.83 -8.14
N PRO A 555 1.63 -4.87 -9.00
CA PRO A 555 0.87 -4.57 -10.21
C PRO A 555 1.18 -5.51 -11.38
N GLU A 556 0.14 -5.81 -12.16
CA GLU A 556 0.25 -6.35 -13.51
C GLU A 556 0.86 -5.29 -14.46
N VAL A 557 1.96 -5.61 -15.15
CA VAL A 557 2.56 -4.72 -16.14
C VAL A 557 2.39 -5.32 -17.54
N TYR A 558 1.69 -4.58 -18.39
CA TYR A 558 1.25 -5.05 -19.71
C TYR A 558 1.67 -4.16 -20.89
N SER A 559 2.39 -3.06 -20.65
CA SER A 559 2.90 -2.18 -21.71
C SER A 559 4.12 -1.38 -21.25
N PHE A 560 4.93 -0.90 -22.20
CA PHE A 560 6.06 -0.01 -21.90
C PHE A 560 5.62 1.30 -21.25
N HIS A 561 4.51 1.90 -21.71
CA HIS A 561 4.03 3.15 -21.13
C HIS A 561 3.72 3.01 -19.63
N LEU A 562 2.98 1.96 -19.25
CA LEU A 562 2.68 1.67 -17.85
C LEU A 562 3.96 1.40 -17.04
N LEU A 563 4.90 0.64 -17.62
CA LEU A 563 6.19 0.36 -16.99
C LEU A 563 6.98 1.64 -16.69
N GLU A 564 7.07 2.57 -17.65
CA GLU A 564 7.79 3.84 -17.47
C GLU A 564 7.15 4.70 -16.37
N GLU A 565 5.82 4.81 -16.38
CA GLU A 565 5.12 5.61 -15.36
C GLU A 565 5.23 4.97 -13.97
N LEU A 566 5.19 3.64 -13.88
CA LEU A 566 5.38 2.93 -12.62
C LEU A 566 6.81 3.12 -12.08
N ILE A 567 7.81 3.04 -12.95
CA ILE A 567 9.20 3.29 -12.58
C ILE A 567 9.35 4.71 -12.05
N LYS A 568 8.87 5.73 -12.78
CA LYS A 568 8.92 7.13 -12.34
C LYS A 568 8.22 7.35 -10.99
N ALA A 569 7.06 6.73 -10.78
CA ALA A 569 6.31 6.86 -9.53
C ALA A 569 7.01 6.16 -8.37
N ALA A 570 7.51 4.93 -8.57
CA ALA A 570 8.28 4.21 -7.55
C ALA A 570 9.55 4.99 -7.20
N GLU A 571 10.24 5.47 -8.23
CA GLU A 571 11.39 6.34 -8.12
C GLU A 571 11.08 7.59 -7.33
N ARG A 572 9.97 8.29 -7.58
CA ARG A 572 9.53 9.49 -6.83
C ARG A 572 9.23 9.20 -5.36
N GLU A 573 8.62 8.06 -5.06
CA GLU A 573 8.27 7.66 -3.68
C GLU A 573 9.45 7.00 -2.93
N GLY A 574 10.58 6.84 -3.61
CA GLY A 574 11.78 6.19 -3.06
C GLY A 574 11.55 4.70 -2.83
N VAL A 575 10.73 4.08 -3.67
CA VAL A 575 10.50 2.64 -3.67
C VAL A 575 11.51 2.00 -4.63
N SER A 576 12.13 0.92 -4.18
CA SER A 576 13.10 0.14 -4.96
C SER A 576 12.71 -1.33 -4.97
N ASN A 577 13.03 -2.02 -6.06
CA ASN A 577 12.74 -3.45 -6.25
C ASN A 577 11.27 -3.81 -5.96
N PHE A 578 10.34 -2.96 -6.38
CA PHE A 578 8.92 -3.23 -6.22
C PHE A 578 8.50 -4.41 -7.11
N PRO A 579 7.91 -5.48 -6.58
CA PRO A 579 7.56 -6.66 -7.36
C PRO A 579 6.45 -6.34 -8.37
N ILE A 580 6.65 -6.78 -9.62
CA ILE A 580 5.69 -6.61 -10.72
C ILE A 580 5.40 -7.94 -11.42
N HIS A 581 4.20 -8.07 -12.00
CA HIS A 581 3.74 -9.26 -12.72
C HIS A 581 3.64 -8.97 -14.22
N ILE A 582 4.57 -9.51 -15.02
CA ILE A 582 4.62 -9.24 -16.47
C ILE A 582 3.52 -10.02 -17.19
N LYS A 583 2.71 -9.34 -17.99
CA LYS A 583 1.71 -10.00 -18.83
C LYS A 583 2.15 -10.09 -20.27
N ILE A 584 2.04 -11.28 -20.83
CA ILE A 584 2.31 -11.57 -22.24
C ILE A 584 0.97 -11.80 -22.95
N ASP A 585 0.78 -11.16 -24.09
CA ASP A 585 -0.34 -11.47 -24.97
C ASP A 585 0.01 -12.65 -25.87
N THR A 586 -0.64 -13.79 -25.65
CA THR A 586 -0.50 -14.98 -26.49
C THR A 586 -1.71 -15.24 -27.38
N GLY A 587 -2.48 -14.19 -27.70
CA GLY A 587 -3.60 -14.27 -28.64
C GLY A 587 -4.96 -13.84 -28.08
N MET A 588 -4.99 -13.22 -26.88
CA MET A 588 -6.22 -12.60 -26.35
C MET A 588 -6.40 -11.18 -26.89
N HIS A 589 -5.31 -10.49 -27.24
CA HIS A 589 -5.30 -9.13 -27.81
C HIS A 589 -6.05 -8.09 -26.96
N ARG A 590 -6.07 -8.31 -25.64
CA ARG A 590 -6.68 -7.39 -24.67
C ARG A 590 -5.64 -6.52 -24.00
N LEU A 591 -4.68 -7.13 -23.31
CA LEU A 591 -3.56 -6.48 -22.63
C LEU A 591 -2.40 -7.47 -22.57
N GLY A 592 -1.17 -6.98 -22.70
CA GLY A 592 0.06 -7.75 -22.56
C GLY A 592 1.09 -7.34 -23.59
N PHE A 593 2.37 -7.57 -23.27
CA PHE A 593 3.46 -7.44 -24.22
C PHE A 593 3.35 -8.53 -25.29
N ALA A 594 3.59 -8.16 -26.54
CA ALA A 594 3.75 -9.13 -27.60
C ALA A 594 5.03 -9.97 -27.34
N PRO A 595 5.06 -11.27 -27.72
CA PRO A 595 6.24 -12.11 -27.55
C PRO A 595 7.53 -11.51 -28.15
N SER A 596 7.40 -10.75 -29.24
CA SER A 596 8.51 -10.05 -29.91
C SER A 596 9.10 -8.90 -29.10
N GLU A 597 8.36 -8.35 -28.12
CA GLU A 597 8.78 -7.21 -27.29
C GLU A 597 9.59 -7.64 -26.05
N ILE A 598 9.57 -8.92 -25.69
CA ILE A 598 10.22 -9.43 -24.48
C ILE A 598 11.73 -9.11 -24.41
N PRO A 599 12.53 -9.24 -25.49
CA PRO A 599 13.94 -8.84 -25.44
C PRO A 599 14.16 -7.36 -25.10
N GLN A 600 13.30 -6.48 -25.62
CA GLN A 600 13.36 -5.04 -25.30
C GLN A 600 12.93 -4.77 -23.86
N LEU A 601 11.90 -5.49 -23.37
CA LEU A 601 11.46 -5.42 -21.98
C LEU A 601 12.56 -5.81 -21.00
N VAL A 602 13.29 -6.91 -21.27
CA VAL A 602 14.45 -7.35 -20.48
C VAL A 602 15.49 -6.24 -20.37
N GLN A 603 15.91 -5.66 -21.52
CA GLN A 603 16.90 -4.58 -21.53
C GLN A 603 16.44 -3.36 -20.73
N ARG A 604 15.16 -3.02 -20.81
CA ARG A 604 14.60 -1.87 -20.09
C ARG A 604 14.57 -2.11 -18.58
N LEU A 605 14.14 -3.29 -18.15
CA LEU A 605 14.08 -3.67 -16.75
C LEU A 605 15.46 -3.79 -16.10
N GLN A 606 16.51 -4.15 -16.84
CA GLN A 606 17.89 -4.22 -16.33
C GLN A 606 18.52 -2.84 -16.07
N LYS A 607 18.02 -1.77 -16.70
CA LYS A 607 18.57 -0.40 -16.61
C LYS A 607 17.95 0.46 -15.49
N GLN A 608 17.31 -0.16 -14.51
CA GLN A 608 16.59 0.52 -13.43
C GLN A 608 16.59 -0.34 -12.17
N SER A 609 16.30 0.25 -11.02
CA SER A 609 16.25 -0.43 -9.71
C SER A 609 14.93 -0.23 -8.96
N ALA A 610 13.94 0.39 -9.60
CA ALA A 610 12.65 0.74 -9.03
C ALA A 610 11.71 -0.47 -8.92
N VAL A 611 11.65 -1.31 -9.96
CA VAL A 611 10.76 -2.46 -10.07
C VAL A 611 11.52 -3.74 -10.38
N ILE A 612 10.96 -4.91 -10.03
CA ILE A 612 11.56 -6.21 -10.29
C ILE A 612 10.49 -7.23 -10.76
N PRO A 613 10.73 -7.96 -11.87
CA PRO A 613 9.76 -8.96 -12.34
C PRO A 613 9.68 -10.13 -11.35
N ARG A 614 8.54 -10.25 -10.66
CA ARG A 614 8.24 -11.33 -9.71
C ARG A 614 7.64 -12.55 -10.40
N SER A 615 6.78 -12.30 -11.38
CA SER A 615 6.17 -13.35 -12.19
C SER A 615 5.94 -12.91 -13.63
N VAL A 616 5.64 -13.87 -14.49
CA VAL A 616 5.19 -13.67 -15.85
C VAL A 616 4.01 -14.58 -16.17
N PHE A 617 3.01 -14.04 -16.88
CA PHE A 617 1.80 -14.78 -17.17
C PHE A 617 1.07 -14.40 -18.46
N SER A 618 0.20 -15.30 -18.92
CA SER A 618 -0.79 -15.05 -19.99
C SER A 618 -2.15 -15.62 -19.59
N HIS A 619 -3.20 -15.36 -20.39
CA HIS A 619 -4.57 -15.85 -20.21
C HIS A 619 -4.98 -16.78 -21.35
N LEU A 620 -5.43 -17.99 -21.01
CA LEU A 620 -6.02 -18.92 -21.99
C LEU A 620 -7.41 -18.43 -22.40
N VAL A 621 -7.63 -18.28 -23.71
CA VAL A 621 -8.85 -17.67 -24.27
C VAL A 621 -10.01 -18.64 -24.33
N GLY A 622 -9.75 -19.90 -24.71
CA GLY A 622 -10.78 -20.90 -25.00
C GLY A 622 -10.58 -22.21 -24.25
N SER A 623 -9.93 -22.18 -23.08
CA SER A 623 -9.72 -23.39 -22.28
C SER A 623 -11.02 -23.97 -21.71
N ASP A 624 -12.14 -23.29 -21.85
CA ASP A 624 -13.50 -23.69 -21.45
C ASP A 624 -14.29 -24.43 -22.55
N ALA A 625 -13.75 -24.62 -23.76
CA ALA A 625 -14.42 -25.38 -24.81
C ALA A 625 -13.46 -26.23 -25.66
N GLU A 626 -13.90 -27.42 -26.07
CA GLU A 626 -13.08 -28.37 -26.86
C GLU A 626 -12.72 -27.84 -28.25
N ARG A 627 -13.63 -27.08 -28.86
CA ARG A 627 -13.44 -26.51 -30.21
C ARG A 627 -12.23 -25.58 -30.33
N PHE A 628 -11.67 -25.12 -29.20
CA PHE A 628 -10.53 -24.21 -29.16
C PHE A 628 -9.22 -24.87 -28.72
N ASP A 629 -9.19 -26.19 -28.56
CA ASP A 629 -8.02 -26.91 -28.03
C ASP A 629 -6.73 -26.65 -28.80
N ALA A 630 -6.80 -26.62 -30.13
CA ALA A 630 -5.63 -26.34 -30.96
C ALA A 630 -5.07 -24.94 -30.71
N PHE A 631 -5.95 -23.95 -30.54
CA PHE A 631 -5.57 -22.58 -30.24
C PHE A 631 -4.96 -22.49 -28.83
N THR A 632 -5.60 -23.09 -27.83
CA THR A 632 -5.11 -23.10 -26.45
C THR A 632 -3.70 -23.72 -26.33
N ARG A 633 -3.40 -24.81 -27.07
CA ARG A 633 -2.05 -25.39 -27.12
C ARG A 633 -1.03 -24.42 -27.72
N HIS A 634 -1.38 -23.74 -28.81
CA HIS A 634 -0.53 -22.72 -29.42
C HIS A 634 -0.25 -21.54 -28.46
N GLN A 635 -1.23 -21.13 -27.65
CA GLN A 635 -1.02 -20.11 -26.62
C GLN A 635 0.00 -20.55 -25.57
N ILE A 636 -0.03 -21.83 -25.15
CA ILE A 636 0.88 -22.40 -24.16
C ILE A 636 2.31 -22.42 -24.70
N GLU A 637 2.50 -22.90 -25.93
CA GLU A 637 3.82 -22.93 -26.60
C GLU A 637 4.42 -21.53 -26.76
N THR A 638 3.58 -20.57 -27.18
CA THR A 638 3.99 -19.16 -27.32
C THR A 638 4.41 -18.56 -25.98
N PHE A 639 3.65 -18.84 -24.92
CA PHE A 639 3.97 -18.37 -23.57
C PHE A 639 5.26 -18.99 -23.03
N GLU A 640 5.46 -20.29 -23.24
CA GLU A 640 6.66 -20.99 -22.77
C GLU A 640 7.93 -20.41 -23.39
N ALA A 641 7.93 -20.17 -24.70
CA ALA A 641 9.06 -19.55 -25.39
C ALA A 641 9.34 -18.14 -24.86
N ALA A 642 8.31 -17.28 -24.80
CA ALA A 642 8.46 -15.88 -24.38
C ALA A 642 8.86 -15.74 -22.90
N SER A 643 8.27 -16.54 -22.00
CA SER A 643 8.61 -16.54 -20.58
C SER A 643 10.03 -17.07 -20.30
N THR A 644 10.52 -18.01 -21.12
CA THR A 644 11.90 -18.49 -21.04
C THR A 644 12.90 -17.38 -21.39
N THR A 645 12.67 -16.63 -22.47
CA THR A 645 13.49 -15.46 -22.82
C THR A 645 13.50 -14.39 -21.71
N LEU A 646 12.37 -14.15 -21.05
CA LEU A 646 12.33 -13.23 -19.91
C LEU A 646 13.20 -13.76 -18.75
N GLN A 647 13.06 -15.04 -18.39
CA GLN A 647 13.82 -15.67 -17.30
C GLN A 647 15.33 -15.63 -17.55
N GLU A 648 15.81 -15.85 -18.78
CA GLU A 648 17.23 -15.79 -19.13
C GLU A 648 17.86 -14.40 -18.87
N GLY A 649 17.05 -13.34 -18.83
CA GLY A 649 17.48 -11.98 -18.52
C GLY A 649 17.74 -11.71 -17.03
N PHE A 650 17.36 -12.62 -16.13
CA PHE A 650 17.43 -12.40 -14.68
C PHE A 650 17.97 -13.62 -13.95
N LYS A 651 18.75 -13.38 -12.89
CA LYS A 651 19.33 -14.46 -12.06
C LYS A 651 18.33 -15.07 -11.11
N HIS A 652 17.43 -14.25 -10.57
CA HIS A 652 16.37 -14.70 -9.67
C HIS A 652 15.29 -15.44 -10.44
N LYS A 653 14.59 -16.35 -9.77
CA LYS A 653 13.48 -17.11 -10.38
C LYS A 653 12.27 -16.20 -10.60
N ILE A 654 11.76 -16.17 -11.84
CA ILE A 654 10.49 -15.52 -12.22
C ILE A 654 9.40 -16.60 -12.27
N ILE A 655 8.36 -16.45 -11.45
CA ILE A 655 7.24 -17.41 -11.39
C ILE A 655 6.47 -17.38 -12.71
N ARG A 656 6.28 -18.52 -13.37
CA ARG A 656 5.51 -18.61 -14.63
C ARG A 656 4.13 -19.19 -14.40
N HIS A 657 3.09 -18.59 -14.98
CA HIS A 657 1.73 -19.10 -14.88
C HIS A 657 0.81 -18.76 -16.06
N ILE A 658 -0.01 -19.72 -16.51
CA ILE A 658 -0.97 -19.47 -17.61
C ILE A 658 -2.37 -20.02 -17.36
N CYS A 659 -2.50 -21.12 -16.61
CA CYS A 659 -3.80 -21.77 -16.39
C CYS A 659 -4.77 -20.90 -15.58
N ASN A 660 -5.94 -20.64 -16.18
CA ASN A 660 -7.18 -20.27 -15.48
C ASN A 660 -7.89 -21.55 -14.96
N THR A 661 -9.05 -21.41 -14.30
CA THR A 661 -9.82 -22.55 -13.74
C THR A 661 -9.96 -23.73 -14.71
N ALA A 662 -10.42 -23.51 -15.94
CA ALA A 662 -10.55 -24.58 -16.94
C ALA A 662 -9.19 -25.17 -17.35
N GLY A 663 -8.15 -24.33 -17.39
CA GLY A 663 -6.77 -24.72 -17.65
C GLY A 663 -6.19 -25.70 -16.63
N ILE A 664 -6.54 -25.53 -15.34
CA ILE A 664 -6.08 -26.41 -14.25
C ILE A 664 -6.47 -27.86 -14.52
N GLU A 665 -7.67 -28.09 -15.04
CA GLU A 665 -8.20 -29.43 -15.27
C GLU A 665 -7.81 -30.00 -16.63
N ARG A 666 -7.92 -29.17 -17.68
CA ARG A 666 -7.81 -29.64 -19.06
C ARG A 666 -6.37 -29.66 -19.58
N TYR A 667 -5.47 -28.88 -18.96
CA TYR A 667 -4.07 -28.75 -19.40
C TYR A 667 -3.09 -28.87 -18.20
N PRO A 668 -3.05 -30.01 -17.49
CA PRO A 668 -2.18 -30.20 -16.32
C PRO A 668 -0.68 -30.06 -16.64
N GLY A 669 -0.28 -30.25 -17.90
CA GLY A 669 1.09 -29.99 -18.36
C GLY A 669 1.50 -28.51 -18.35
N ALA A 670 0.53 -27.59 -18.36
CA ALA A 670 0.75 -26.14 -18.46
C ALA A 670 0.60 -25.42 -17.11
N GLN A 671 0.69 -26.14 -15.98
CA GLN A 671 0.64 -25.54 -14.64
C GLN A 671 1.84 -24.63 -14.35
N PHE A 672 3.01 -24.89 -14.97
CA PHE A 672 4.27 -24.19 -14.70
C PHE A 672 4.56 -24.07 -13.19
N ASP A 673 4.79 -22.85 -12.70
CA ASP A 673 5.11 -22.58 -11.30
C ASP A 673 3.88 -22.18 -10.46
N MET A 674 2.81 -21.69 -11.10
CA MET A 674 1.62 -21.17 -10.44
C MET A 674 0.37 -21.28 -11.34
N VAL A 675 -0.83 -21.38 -10.75
CA VAL A 675 -2.11 -21.34 -11.47
C VAL A 675 -3.02 -20.25 -10.93
N ARG A 676 -4.02 -19.82 -11.71
CA ARG A 676 -5.02 -18.81 -11.29
C ARG A 676 -6.41 -19.42 -11.20
N LEU A 677 -6.91 -19.54 -9.97
CA LEU A 677 -8.23 -20.09 -9.68
C LEU A 677 -9.27 -18.96 -9.55
N GLY A 678 -10.21 -18.92 -10.51
CA GLY A 678 -11.32 -17.98 -10.59
C GLY A 678 -12.65 -18.61 -10.17
N ILE A 679 -13.62 -18.70 -11.10
CA ILE A 679 -15.00 -19.14 -10.79
C ILE A 679 -15.11 -20.53 -10.17
N GLY A 680 -14.16 -21.42 -10.45
CA GLY A 680 -14.11 -22.73 -9.80
C GLY A 680 -14.04 -22.64 -8.27
N LEU A 681 -13.44 -21.58 -7.73
CA LEU A 681 -13.43 -21.30 -6.30
C LEU A 681 -14.83 -21.08 -5.73
N TYR A 682 -15.73 -20.51 -6.54
CA TYR A 682 -17.12 -20.20 -6.20
C TYR A 682 -18.08 -21.33 -6.60
N GLY A 683 -17.53 -22.50 -6.92
CA GLY A 683 -18.29 -23.73 -7.11
C GLY A 683 -18.81 -23.95 -8.51
N ILE A 684 -18.35 -23.21 -9.52
CA ILE A 684 -18.83 -23.38 -10.90
C ILE A 684 -17.70 -23.92 -11.76
N ASP A 685 -17.96 -25.06 -12.41
CA ASP A 685 -17.07 -25.60 -13.44
C ASP A 685 -17.30 -24.83 -14.76
N PRO A 686 -16.32 -24.04 -15.24
CA PRO A 686 -16.47 -23.26 -16.47
C PRO A 686 -16.54 -24.10 -17.75
N PHE A 687 -16.15 -25.38 -17.71
CA PHE A 687 -16.21 -26.26 -18.88
C PHE A 687 -17.58 -26.97 -18.98
N THR A 688 -18.11 -27.47 -17.87
CA THR A 688 -19.40 -28.19 -17.87
C THR A 688 -20.60 -27.33 -17.49
N ASN A 689 -20.38 -26.10 -17.00
CA ASN A 689 -21.39 -25.21 -16.41
C ASN A 689 -22.19 -25.86 -15.27
N LYS A 690 -21.58 -26.81 -14.54
CA LYS A 690 -22.19 -27.49 -13.38
C LYS A 690 -21.66 -26.93 -12.06
N MET A 691 -22.48 -27.05 -11.02
CA MET A 691 -22.07 -26.72 -9.66
C MET A 691 -21.25 -27.86 -9.04
N LEU A 692 -20.13 -27.51 -8.40
CA LEU A 692 -19.33 -28.35 -7.51
C LEU A 692 -19.92 -28.25 -6.09
N HIS A 693 -19.44 -27.29 -5.29
CA HIS A 693 -20.04 -26.91 -4.02
C HIS A 693 -20.47 -25.45 -4.11
N ASN A 694 -21.77 -25.19 -3.99
CA ASN A 694 -22.31 -23.84 -4.07
C ASN A 694 -21.81 -22.96 -2.91
N VAL A 695 -21.30 -21.79 -3.24
CA VAL A 695 -20.75 -20.85 -2.25
C VAL A 695 -21.75 -19.76 -1.87
N THR A 696 -22.62 -19.34 -2.78
CA THR A 696 -23.46 -18.15 -2.58
C THR A 696 -24.94 -18.43 -2.76
N THR A 697 -25.76 -18.02 -1.78
CA THR A 697 -27.23 -18.14 -1.83
C THR A 697 -27.86 -16.77 -1.63
N LEU A 698 -28.52 -16.24 -2.66
CA LEU A 698 -29.27 -14.98 -2.58
C LEU A 698 -30.71 -15.27 -2.19
N LYS A 699 -31.15 -14.69 -1.07
CA LYS A 699 -32.51 -14.89 -0.57
C LYS A 699 -33.10 -13.63 0.03
N THR A 700 -34.42 -13.61 0.05
CA THR A 700 -35.22 -12.51 0.54
C THR A 700 -36.47 -13.05 1.23
N THR A 701 -37.40 -12.18 1.62
CA THR A 701 -38.63 -12.54 2.33
C THR A 701 -39.86 -12.03 1.58
N ILE A 702 -41.01 -12.69 1.79
CA ILE A 702 -42.29 -12.18 1.30
C ILE A 702 -42.70 -10.97 2.13
N LEU A 703 -42.88 -9.81 1.50
CA LEU A 703 -43.38 -8.59 2.16
C LEU A 703 -44.88 -8.65 2.34
N GLN A 704 -45.59 -8.96 1.26
CA GLN A 704 -47.04 -8.86 1.21
C GLN A 704 -47.61 -9.86 0.21
N ILE A 705 -48.78 -10.43 0.50
CA ILE A 705 -49.53 -11.30 -0.43
C ILE A 705 -50.88 -10.67 -0.75
N HIS A 706 -51.24 -10.63 -2.03
CA HIS A 706 -52.53 -10.16 -2.53
C HIS A 706 -53.29 -11.27 -3.25
N GLU A 707 -54.60 -11.36 -3.01
CA GLU A 707 -55.54 -12.14 -3.82
C GLU A 707 -55.95 -11.28 -5.03
N VAL A 708 -55.63 -11.74 -6.24
CA VAL A 708 -55.84 -10.98 -7.48
C VAL A 708 -56.74 -11.78 -8.44
N PRO A 709 -57.90 -11.26 -8.85
CA PRO A 709 -58.81 -11.97 -9.76
C PRO A 709 -58.23 -12.26 -11.14
N ALA A 710 -58.80 -13.25 -11.83
CA ALA A 710 -58.51 -13.53 -13.23
C ALA A 710 -58.74 -12.29 -14.13
N ASN A 711 -57.92 -12.15 -15.18
CA ASN A 711 -57.89 -11.04 -16.15
C ASN A 711 -57.43 -9.68 -15.62
N GLU A 712 -57.07 -9.57 -14.33
CA GLU A 712 -56.37 -8.41 -13.80
C GLU A 712 -54.88 -8.41 -14.19
N THR A 713 -54.22 -7.28 -13.93
CA THR A 713 -52.83 -7.06 -14.33
C THR A 713 -51.95 -6.63 -13.15
N VAL A 714 -50.72 -7.14 -13.11
CA VAL A 714 -49.73 -6.90 -12.06
C VAL A 714 -48.51 -6.16 -12.63
N GLY A 715 -48.04 -5.17 -11.86
CA GLY A 715 -46.77 -4.47 -12.12
C GLY A 715 -46.78 -3.44 -13.25
N TYR A 716 -45.59 -2.93 -13.58
CA TYR A 716 -45.43 -1.85 -14.56
C TYR A 716 -45.97 -2.21 -15.94
N SER A 717 -46.60 -1.20 -16.56
CA SER A 717 -47.18 -1.29 -17.91
C SER A 717 -48.19 -2.44 -18.06
N ARG A 718 -48.78 -2.89 -16.94
CA ARG A 718 -49.80 -3.96 -16.90
C ARG A 718 -49.32 -5.26 -17.58
N LYS A 719 -48.02 -5.55 -17.51
CA LYS A 719 -47.39 -6.67 -18.23
C LYS A 719 -47.66 -8.04 -17.60
N GLY A 720 -47.89 -8.12 -16.29
CA GLY A 720 -48.25 -9.36 -15.62
C GLY A 720 -49.75 -9.64 -15.76
N VAL A 721 -50.17 -10.20 -16.89
CA VAL A 721 -51.59 -10.52 -17.13
C VAL A 721 -51.93 -11.87 -16.50
N LEU A 722 -52.94 -11.90 -15.63
CA LEU A 722 -53.37 -13.11 -14.93
C LEU A 722 -54.49 -13.82 -15.70
N THR A 723 -54.41 -15.14 -15.83
CA THR A 723 -55.39 -15.98 -16.55
C THR A 723 -56.34 -16.73 -15.62
N ARG A 724 -56.10 -16.68 -14.30
CA ARG A 724 -56.92 -17.25 -13.24
C ARG A 724 -56.87 -16.36 -12.00
N ASP A 725 -57.74 -16.64 -11.04
CA ASP A 725 -57.60 -16.07 -9.69
C ASP A 725 -56.27 -16.55 -9.11
N SER A 726 -55.44 -15.61 -8.65
CA SER A 726 -54.05 -15.86 -8.27
C SER A 726 -53.68 -15.19 -6.95
N ARG A 727 -52.74 -15.81 -6.23
CA ARG A 727 -52.07 -15.22 -5.07
C ARG A 727 -50.73 -14.65 -5.51
N ILE A 728 -50.55 -13.36 -5.37
CA ILE A 728 -49.36 -12.64 -5.84
C ILE A 728 -48.60 -12.09 -4.65
N ALA A 729 -47.36 -12.56 -4.46
CA ALA A 729 -46.48 -12.09 -3.40
C ALA A 729 -45.51 -11.03 -3.91
N ALA A 730 -45.30 -9.98 -3.13
CA ALA A 730 -44.26 -8.98 -3.34
C ALA A 730 -43.01 -9.32 -2.51
N ILE A 731 -41.83 -9.25 -3.12
CA ILE A 731 -40.54 -9.50 -2.46
C ILE A 731 -39.58 -8.30 -2.65
N PRO A 732 -38.78 -7.91 -1.65
CA PRO A 732 -37.94 -6.70 -1.66
C PRO A 732 -36.63 -6.94 -2.41
N ILE A 733 -36.75 -7.37 -3.66
CA ILE A 733 -35.62 -7.47 -4.58
C ILE A 733 -36.04 -7.03 -5.99
N GLY A 734 -35.23 -6.18 -6.60
CA GLY A 734 -35.45 -5.67 -7.94
C GLY A 734 -34.16 -5.52 -8.73
N TYR A 735 -34.24 -4.83 -9.87
CA TYR A 735 -33.07 -4.68 -10.75
C TYR A 735 -31.96 -3.82 -10.13
N ALA A 736 -32.25 -2.97 -9.15
CA ALA A 736 -31.23 -2.23 -8.43
C ALA A 736 -30.49 -3.08 -7.37
N ASP A 737 -31.01 -4.28 -7.05
CA ASP A 737 -30.30 -5.31 -6.25
C ASP A 737 -29.45 -6.25 -7.11
N GLY A 738 -29.62 -6.21 -8.44
CA GLY A 738 -28.96 -7.15 -9.37
C GLY A 738 -29.91 -8.12 -10.08
N LEU A 739 -31.22 -8.11 -9.80
CA LEU A 739 -32.15 -9.02 -10.48
C LEU A 739 -32.47 -8.54 -11.91
N ASN A 740 -31.95 -9.24 -12.93
CA ASN A 740 -32.10 -8.84 -14.32
C ASN A 740 -33.58 -8.77 -14.76
N ARG A 741 -33.98 -7.68 -15.43
CA ARG A 741 -35.37 -7.44 -15.87
C ARG A 741 -35.90 -8.49 -16.84
N HIS A 742 -35.04 -9.14 -17.61
CA HIS A 742 -35.42 -10.18 -18.57
C HIS A 742 -35.89 -11.48 -17.90
N LEU A 743 -35.63 -11.66 -16.60
CA LEU A 743 -36.17 -12.78 -15.80
C LEU A 743 -37.66 -12.63 -15.49
N GLY A 744 -38.21 -11.41 -15.59
CA GLY A 744 -39.63 -11.13 -15.33
C GLY A 744 -40.56 -11.72 -16.40
N ASN A 745 -41.85 -11.50 -16.26
CA ASN A 745 -42.90 -11.97 -17.18
C ASN A 745 -42.90 -13.50 -17.38
N GLY A 746 -42.56 -14.26 -16.34
CA GLY A 746 -42.58 -15.72 -16.35
C GLY A 746 -41.39 -16.39 -17.04
N HIS A 747 -40.38 -15.65 -17.50
CA HIS A 747 -39.18 -16.25 -18.10
C HIS A 747 -38.33 -17.02 -17.07
N ALA A 748 -38.42 -16.65 -15.79
CA ALA A 748 -37.77 -17.35 -14.69
C ALA A 748 -38.68 -17.44 -13.45
N TYR A 749 -38.14 -18.01 -12.38
CA TYR A 749 -38.82 -18.21 -11.10
C TYR A 749 -37.83 -18.05 -9.95
N CYS A 750 -38.34 -17.77 -8.75
CA CYS A 750 -37.64 -18.01 -7.49
C CYS A 750 -38.21 -19.25 -6.81
N GLN A 751 -37.62 -19.69 -5.69
CA GLN A 751 -38.15 -20.77 -4.88
C GLN A 751 -38.77 -20.26 -3.59
N VAL A 752 -39.98 -20.73 -3.28
CA VAL A 752 -40.66 -20.49 -2.00
C VAL A 752 -41.08 -21.85 -1.46
N ASN A 753 -40.67 -22.18 -0.23
CA ASN A 753 -40.95 -23.47 0.42
C ASN A 753 -40.64 -24.70 -0.49
N GLY A 754 -39.53 -24.64 -1.23
CA GLY A 754 -39.07 -25.70 -2.16
C GLY A 754 -39.83 -25.77 -3.48
N GLN A 755 -40.81 -24.90 -3.73
CA GLN A 755 -41.63 -24.87 -4.95
C GLN A 755 -41.27 -23.68 -5.85
N LYS A 756 -41.45 -23.83 -7.16
CA LYS A 756 -41.17 -22.76 -8.14
C LYS A 756 -42.28 -21.72 -8.10
N ALA A 757 -41.92 -20.47 -7.78
CA ALA A 757 -42.78 -19.30 -7.84
C ALA A 757 -42.38 -18.43 -9.05
N PRO A 758 -43.11 -18.48 -10.18
CA PRO A 758 -42.79 -17.69 -11.38
C PRO A 758 -42.84 -16.19 -11.12
N TYR A 759 -41.92 -15.43 -11.73
CA TYR A 759 -41.99 -13.96 -11.69
C TYR A 759 -43.17 -13.44 -12.50
N VAL A 760 -43.93 -12.50 -11.94
CA VAL A 760 -45.13 -11.93 -12.56
C VAL A 760 -44.88 -10.48 -12.96
N GLY A 761 -45.12 -10.17 -14.24
CA GLY A 761 -44.88 -8.83 -14.77
C GLY A 761 -43.39 -8.48 -14.83
N ASN A 762 -43.10 -7.19 -15.04
CA ASN A 762 -41.71 -6.73 -15.08
C ASN A 762 -41.09 -6.73 -13.68
N ILE A 763 -39.80 -7.07 -13.60
CA ILE A 763 -38.99 -6.78 -12.40
C ILE A 763 -38.92 -5.25 -12.21
N CYS A 764 -39.33 -4.76 -11.05
CA CYS A 764 -39.27 -3.33 -10.69
C CYS A 764 -37.93 -2.99 -10.03
N MET A 765 -37.74 -1.72 -9.61
CA MET A 765 -36.45 -1.23 -9.09
C MET A 765 -36.06 -1.91 -7.77
N ASP A 766 -36.98 -1.97 -6.81
CA ASP A 766 -36.72 -2.42 -5.43
C ASP A 766 -37.59 -3.60 -4.98
N VAL A 767 -38.62 -3.93 -5.77
CA VAL A 767 -39.58 -4.98 -5.46
C VAL A 767 -39.88 -5.76 -6.74
N CYS A 768 -40.16 -7.05 -6.64
CA CYS A 768 -40.75 -7.79 -7.73
C CYS A 768 -41.88 -8.69 -7.23
N MET A 769 -42.70 -9.16 -8.16
CA MET A 769 -43.89 -9.94 -7.86
C MET A 769 -43.69 -11.38 -8.33
N ILE A 770 -44.16 -12.32 -7.53
CA ILE A 770 -44.11 -13.75 -7.81
C ILE A 770 -45.49 -14.38 -7.63
N ASP A 771 -45.81 -15.36 -8.46
CA ASP A 771 -47.04 -16.15 -8.35
C ASP A 771 -46.86 -17.26 -7.32
N VAL A 772 -47.62 -17.17 -6.23
CA VAL A 772 -47.65 -18.15 -5.12
C VAL A 772 -49.01 -18.82 -4.99
N THR A 773 -49.82 -18.81 -6.06
CA THR A 773 -51.19 -19.36 -6.06
C THR A 773 -51.25 -20.79 -5.53
N ASP A 774 -50.35 -21.65 -6.00
CA ASP A 774 -50.32 -23.08 -5.63
C ASP A 774 -49.29 -23.38 -4.52
N ILE A 775 -48.75 -22.35 -3.86
CA ILE A 775 -47.72 -22.48 -2.83
C ILE A 775 -48.30 -22.12 -1.47
N ASP A 776 -48.22 -23.03 -0.51
CA ASP A 776 -48.56 -22.75 0.88
C ASP A 776 -47.44 -21.92 1.51
N CYS A 777 -47.67 -20.60 1.60
CA CYS A 777 -46.74 -19.63 2.15
C CYS A 777 -47.47 -18.42 2.76
N LYS A 778 -46.76 -17.70 3.62
CA LYS A 778 -47.21 -16.46 4.30
C LYS A 778 -46.17 -15.34 4.21
N GLU A 779 -46.58 -14.12 4.54
CA GLU A 779 -45.68 -12.99 4.70
C GLU A 779 -44.58 -13.31 5.73
N GLY A 780 -43.34 -12.94 5.42
CA GLY A 780 -42.13 -13.29 6.17
C GLY A 780 -41.47 -14.62 5.76
N ASP A 781 -42.14 -15.48 4.99
CA ASP A 781 -41.50 -16.70 4.47
C ASP A 781 -40.38 -16.35 3.49
N LYS A 782 -39.38 -17.24 3.39
CA LYS A 782 -38.19 -17.03 2.58
C LYS A 782 -38.45 -17.33 1.10
N ALA A 783 -37.90 -16.48 0.24
CA ALA A 783 -37.80 -16.70 -1.20
C ALA A 783 -36.32 -16.79 -1.61
N ILE A 784 -35.92 -17.88 -2.28
CA ILE A 784 -34.55 -18.10 -2.77
C ILE A 784 -34.49 -17.69 -4.24
N ILE A 785 -33.62 -16.73 -4.55
CA ILE A 785 -33.40 -16.20 -5.91
C ILE A 785 -32.42 -17.06 -6.68
N PHE A 786 -31.32 -17.47 -6.01
CA PHE A 786 -30.44 -18.55 -6.43
C PHE A 786 -29.75 -19.17 -5.21
N GLY A 787 -29.36 -20.44 -5.30
CA GLY A 787 -28.75 -21.23 -4.23
C GLY A 787 -28.58 -22.69 -4.66
N ASP A 788 -28.59 -23.64 -3.72
CA ASP A 788 -28.36 -25.07 -4.02
C ASP A 788 -29.41 -25.66 -4.96
N ASP A 789 -30.69 -25.46 -4.64
CA ASP A 789 -31.82 -26.02 -5.40
C ASP A 789 -32.20 -25.19 -6.64
N LEU A 790 -31.65 -23.97 -6.76
CA LEU A 790 -31.80 -23.09 -7.92
C LEU A 790 -30.43 -22.47 -8.23
N PRO A 791 -29.51 -23.23 -8.85
CA PRO A 791 -28.15 -22.76 -9.05
C PRO A 791 -28.11 -21.57 -9.99
N VAL A 792 -27.12 -20.70 -9.78
CA VAL A 792 -26.94 -19.48 -10.58
C VAL A 792 -26.84 -19.75 -12.08
N THR A 793 -26.36 -20.94 -12.46
CA THR A 793 -26.24 -21.39 -13.86
C THR A 793 -27.60 -21.46 -14.58
N VAL A 794 -28.69 -21.80 -13.86
CA VAL A 794 -30.05 -21.79 -14.43
C VAL A 794 -30.44 -20.37 -14.87
N LEU A 795 -30.11 -19.37 -14.06
CA LEU A 795 -30.43 -17.98 -14.38
C LEU A 795 -29.56 -17.49 -15.55
N SER A 796 -28.28 -17.89 -15.61
CA SER A 796 -27.39 -17.47 -16.71
C SER A 796 -27.80 -18.10 -18.03
N ASP A 797 -28.27 -19.35 -18.02
CA ASP A 797 -28.77 -20.04 -19.21
C ASP A 797 -30.04 -19.34 -19.76
N ILE A 798 -30.98 -18.95 -18.87
CA ILE A 798 -32.19 -18.21 -19.26
C ILE A 798 -31.84 -16.84 -19.87
N LEU A 799 -30.81 -16.19 -19.34
CA LEU A 799 -30.35 -14.87 -19.79
C LEU A 799 -29.39 -14.93 -20.98
N GLU A 800 -29.01 -16.12 -21.45
CA GLU A 800 -27.99 -16.33 -22.47
C GLU A 800 -26.65 -15.65 -22.13
N THR A 801 -26.26 -15.71 -20.85
CA THR A 801 -25.00 -15.12 -20.33
C THR A 801 -24.19 -16.12 -19.49
N ILE A 802 -23.19 -15.63 -18.76
CA ILE A 802 -22.29 -16.39 -17.90
C ILE A 802 -22.61 -16.18 -16.40
N PRO A 803 -22.35 -17.18 -15.55
CA PRO A 803 -22.57 -17.07 -14.09
C PRO A 803 -21.87 -15.88 -13.43
N TYR A 804 -20.70 -15.46 -13.94
CA TYR A 804 -19.99 -14.28 -13.44
C TYR A 804 -20.85 -13.01 -13.46
N GLU A 805 -21.63 -12.80 -14.53
CA GLU A 805 -22.45 -11.59 -14.67
C GLU A 805 -23.52 -11.54 -13.58
N ILE A 806 -24.13 -12.68 -13.25
CA ILE A 806 -25.16 -12.76 -12.23
C ILE A 806 -24.57 -12.52 -10.84
N LEU A 807 -23.48 -13.21 -10.49
CA LEU A 807 -22.85 -13.07 -9.19
C LEU A 807 -22.36 -11.63 -8.95
N THR A 808 -21.73 -11.03 -9.94
CA THR A 808 -21.22 -9.65 -9.85
C THR A 808 -22.31 -8.58 -9.90
N SER A 809 -23.51 -8.91 -10.41
CA SER A 809 -24.64 -7.97 -10.43
C SER A 809 -25.27 -7.74 -9.05
N VAL A 810 -25.03 -8.62 -8.07
CA VAL A 810 -25.60 -8.49 -6.73
C VAL A 810 -25.07 -7.22 -6.05
N SER A 811 -25.91 -6.21 -5.97
CA SER A 811 -25.56 -4.87 -5.49
C SER A 811 -25.01 -4.88 -4.07
N ASN A 812 -24.11 -3.94 -3.76
CA ASN A 812 -23.56 -3.74 -2.41
C ASN A 812 -24.63 -3.40 -1.36
N ARG A 813 -25.85 -3.01 -1.78
CA ARG A 813 -27.01 -2.82 -0.89
C ARG A 813 -27.59 -4.13 -0.34
N VAL A 814 -27.23 -5.28 -0.90
CA VAL A 814 -27.61 -6.58 -0.34
C VAL A 814 -26.67 -6.90 0.83
N LYS A 815 -27.20 -7.29 1.99
CA LYS A 815 -26.32 -7.61 3.13
C LYS A 815 -25.67 -8.98 2.91
N ARG A 816 -24.33 -9.05 3.03
CA ARG A 816 -23.59 -10.31 3.02
C ARG A 816 -23.61 -10.95 4.41
N VAL A 817 -23.81 -12.27 4.47
CA VAL A 817 -23.80 -13.06 5.70
C VAL A 817 -22.91 -14.28 5.48
N TYR A 818 -21.81 -14.37 6.22
CA TYR A 818 -20.85 -15.47 6.12
C TYR A 818 -21.10 -16.52 7.19
N TYR A 819 -20.94 -17.79 6.85
CA TYR A 819 -21.02 -18.88 7.82
C TYR A 819 -20.00 -20.00 7.54
N GLN A 820 -19.62 -20.68 8.62
CA GLN A 820 -18.83 -21.91 8.66
C GLN A 820 -19.56 -22.83 9.64
N ASP A 821 -19.76 -24.09 9.26
CA ASP A 821 -20.38 -25.12 10.12
C ASP A 821 -19.48 -25.55 11.28
#